data_AF-A0AAV1C699-F1
#
_entry.id   AF-A0AAV1C699-F1
#
_cell.length_a   1.000
_cell.length_b   1.000
_cell.length_c   1.000
_cell.angle_alpha   90.00
_cell.angle_beta   90.00
_cell.angle_gamma   90.00
#
_symmetry.space_group_name_H-M   'P 1'
#
loop_
_entity.id
_entity.type
_entity.pdbx_description
1 polymer ?
#
loop_
_entity_poly.entity_id
_entity_poly.type
_entity_poly.pdbx_seq_one_letter_code
_entity_poly.pdbx_strand_id
1 'polypeptide(L)'
;MATSIRLRRLGAIAVAAGASYTLLRDPHLASSDKGNFSALEVVKNKIADPFAVVPGRAVQESALMGASSANPLDVLVIGGGATGCGVALDAATRGLRVGLVEREDFSSGTSSRSTKLVHGGVRYLEKAVFNLDYGQLKLVFHALAERKQVIDNAPHLCHALPCMTPCFNWFEVVYYWMGLKMYDLVAGRHLLHLSRYYSADESVELFPTLATKNENRTLKGTVVYYDGQMNDSRLNVAVACSAALAGAAVLNHAEVVSFIKDEASGRIIGARIRDNLSGQEFETYAKVVVNAAGPFCDSLRKMADKDLKPIICPSSGVHIILPDYYSPEGMGLIVPKTKDGRVIFMLPWLGRTVAGTTDSNTAITMLPEPHEDEIQFILDAICDYLNVKVRRSDVLSAWSGIRPLAMDPKAKNTESISRDHVVSEDYPGLVTITGGKWTTYRSMAEDALDAAIKSGKLNPTNKCLTYNIQLMGAEGWEPASFTVLAQQYVRMKRTYTGKVVPGVMDTNAAKHLSHAYGTRAVHVAGIAQNENLGKRLAHGYPFLEAEVAYCARQEYCESAVDFIARRCRLAFLDTDAANRALPRVIEILAAEHKWDKSRQKEELKKGKEFLETFKSSKNAQFHDGKHSYLIMAALAAAVAAATSAFTTIHLSRPAITLTRSTHRHFRTVITSSLSSSATEFNITFAPPKPKPKPKPEPVEAPSPNSDHDSSGELPDQLYIPWIVRDENGNLTLQSTPPARLLNAMAIAETGSKKKKKEKVKEKSKISEAKQVASSVKPKLSKAARRFYNENFRDPPQRLNKVLAAAGVASRRSSDELIFGGKVTVNGSVCKTPQTRVDPLRDVIFVNGSRLPRRLPPKVYFALNKPKGYICSAGENDTKSVLSLFNDFMKSWDRMNPGLPKPRLFTVGRLDVATTGLIIVTNDGDFAQKISHPSSNLTKEYIATVDGSVHKQHLITISEGTIVDGVRCVPEVVELLPQQPDIPRPRIRIVVHEGRNHEVRELVKSAGLEVHALKRVRIGGFRLPTDLALGKHIQLKPANLRALGWKS
;
A
#
# COMPACT_ATOMS: atom_id res chain seq x y z
N MET A 1 -32.79 -12.97 -58.32
CA MET A 1 -32.86 -12.01 -59.44
C MET A 1 -31.49 -11.36 -59.60
N ALA A 2 -31.13 -10.98 -60.83
CA ALA A 2 -29.96 -10.19 -61.30
C ALA A 2 -28.94 -9.62 -60.26
N THR A 3 -27.60 -9.76 -60.38
CA THR A 3 -26.73 -10.57 -61.28
C THR A 3 -25.28 -10.68 -60.70
N SER A 4 -24.50 -11.69 -61.10
CA SER A 4 -22.99 -11.80 -61.16
C SER A 4 -22.11 -10.99 -60.16
N ILE A 5 -21.24 -11.54 -59.29
CA ILE A 5 -20.38 -12.75 -59.23
C ILE A 5 -19.13 -12.72 -60.17
N ARG A 6 -17.95 -13.11 -59.62
CA ARG A 6 -16.60 -13.36 -60.24
C ARG A 6 -15.66 -12.12 -60.31
N LEU A 7 -14.30 -12.17 -60.29
CA LEU A 7 -13.19 -13.06 -59.79
C LEU A 7 -11.85 -12.25 -59.97
N ARG A 8 -10.63 -12.55 -59.48
CA ARG A 8 -10.00 -13.54 -58.55
C ARG A 8 -8.68 -12.94 -57.98
N ARG A 9 -7.95 -13.71 -57.16
CA ARG A 9 -6.55 -13.51 -56.68
C ARG A 9 -5.52 -13.11 -57.76
N LEU A 10 -4.61 -12.18 -57.43
CA LEU A 10 -3.14 -12.37 -57.28
C LEU A 10 -2.45 -11.01 -57.03
N GLY A 11 -1.30 -11.00 -56.34
CA GLY A 11 -0.55 -9.77 -56.04
C GLY A 11 0.23 -9.85 -54.72
N ALA A 12 1.47 -10.32 -54.79
CA ALA A 12 2.44 -10.27 -53.70
C ALA A 12 3.82 -9.90 -54.27
N ILE A 13 4.74 -9.48 -53.39
CA ILE A 13 6.12 -9.00 -53.68
C ILE A 13 6.18 -7.51 -54.05
N ALA A 14 7.28 -6.86 -53.61
CA ALA A 14 7.73 -5.49 -53.90
C ALA A 14 6.88 -4.30 -53.39
N VAL A 15 7.12 -3.89 -52.13
CA VAL A 15 7.86 -2.63 -51.89
C VAL A 15 8.87 -2.84 -50.75
N ALA A 16 10.15 -2.76 -51.09
CA ALA A 16 11.25 -2.48 -50.18
C ALA A 16 12.12 -1.41 -50.87
N ALA A 17 12.91 -0.65 -50.08
CA ALA A 17 13.44 0.67 -50.42
C ALA A 17 12.34 1.76 -50.54
N GLY A 18 12.62 2.95 -50.00
CA GLY A 18 11.65 4.07 -49.92
C GLY A 18 11.51 4.76 -48.55
N ALA A 19 12.39 4.49 -47.57
CA ALA A 19 12.35 5.09 -46.24
C ALA A 19 13.73 5.62 -45.81
N SER A 20 14.21 6.67 -46.48
CA SER A 20 15.41 7.44 -46.13
C SER A 20 15.32 8.83 -46.75
N TYR A 21 15.85 9.85 -46.05
CA TYR A 21 15.81 11.26 -46.45
C TYR A 21 14.40 11.86 -46.71
N THR A 22 13.74 12.33 -45.65
CA THR A 22 13.46 13.79 -45.44
C THR A 22 12.46 14.02 -44.30
N LEU A 23 12.93 14.51 -43.15
CA LEU A 23 12.25 15.53 -42.31
C LEU A 23 13.09 15.92 -41.06
N LEU A 24 14.36 16.27 -41.27
CA LEU A 24 15.01 17.24 -40.38
C LEU A 24 14.54 18.63 -40.80
N ARG A 25 13.60 19.21 -40.06
CA ARG A 25 13.21 20.62 -40.21
C ARG A 25 12.60 21.16 -38.91
N ASP A 26 13.06 22.31 -38.46
CA ASP A 26 12.61 22.92 -37.21
C ASP A 26 11.12 23.27 -37.20
N PRO A 27 10.39 22.95 -36.12
CA PRO A 27 9.18 23.66 -35.77
C PRO A 27 9.55 25.00 -35.10
N HIS A 28 10.13 25.91 -35.89
CA HIS A 28 10.11 27.34 -35.55
C HIS A 28 8.64 27.80 -35.62
N LEU A 29 7.92 27.61 -34.51
CA LEU A 29 6.49 27.83 -34.41
C LEU A 29 6.16 29.31 -34.65
N ALA A 30 5.59 29.59 -35.82
CA ALA A 30 5.17 30.92 -36.21
C ALA A 30 4.11 31.47 -35.23
N SER A 31 4.24 32.74 -34.87
CA SER A 31 3.39 33.40 -33.88
C SER A 31 2.03 33.78 -34.46
N SER A 32 1.02 32.90 -34.37
CA SER A 32 -0.42 33.27 -34.50
C SER A 32 -1.37 32.14 -34.05
N ASP A 33 -1.44 31.90 -32.74
CA ASP A 33 -2.68 31.58 -31.98
C ASP A 33 -2.32 31.02 -30.59
N LYS A 34 -2.22 31.91 -29.60
CA LYS A 34 -1.91 31.53 -28.21
C LYS A 34 -3.16 31.45 -27.35
N GLY A 35 -3.70 30.23 -27.22
CA GLY A 35 -4.29 29.82 -25.95
C GLY A 35 -3.16 29.74 -24.91
N ASN A 36 -3.12 30.67 -23.95
CA ASN A 36 -2.07 30.76 -22.93
C ASN A 36 -2.23 29.66 -21.86
N PHE A 37 -1.93 28.40 -22.22
CA PHE A 37 -1.63 27.36 -21.24
C PHE A 37 -0.27 27.61 -20.60
N SER A 38 -0.18 27.46 -19.29
CA SER A 38 1.10 27.51 -18.57
C SER A 38 1.97 26.31 -18.92
N ALA A 39 3.30 26.46 -18.81
CA ALA A 39 4.23 25.35 -19.02
C ALA A 39 3.95 24.16 -18.07
N LEU A 40 3.43 24.44 -16.87
CA LEU A 40 2.98 23.44 -15.91
C LEU A 40 1.79 22.61 -16.45
N GLU A 41 0.79 23.24 -17.07
CA GLU A 41 -0.36 22.53 -17.67
C GLU A 41 0.06 21.67 -18.86
N VAL A 42 0.98 22.17 -19.72
CA VAL A 42 1.51 21.39 -20.85
C VAL A 42 2.22 20.12 -20.36
N VAL A 43 3.05 20.22 -19.31
CA VAL A 43 3.77 19.05 -18.74
C VAL A 43 2.82 18.13 -17.97
N LYS A 44 1.86 18.68 -17.20
CA LYS A 44 0.79 17.90 -16.55
C LYS A 44 0.03 17.06 -17.56
N ASN A 45 -0.48 17.68 -18.63
CA ASN A 45 -1.29 16.99 -19.64
C ASN A 45 -0.53 15.83 -20.30
N LYS A 46 0.78 15.98 -20.57
CA LYS A 46 1.63 14.90 -21.10
C LYS A 46 1.80 13.71 -20.14
N ILE A 47 1.93 13.96 -18.84
CA ILE A 47 2.14 12.91 -17.83
C ILE A 47 0.81 12.25 -17.43
N ALA A 48 -0.26 13.05 -17.38
CA ALA A 48 -1.61 12.65 -16.98
C ALA A 48 -2.37 11.87 -18.06
N ASP A 49 -2.09 12.12 -19.34
CA ASP A 49 -2.76 11.42 -20.45
C ASP A 49 -2.65 9.89 -20.27
N PRO A 50 -3.78 9.17 -20.11
CA PRO A 50 -3.76 7.72 -19.92
C PRO A 50 -3.28 6.98 -21.18
N PHE A 51 -3.36 7.60 -22.36
CA PHE A 51 -2.95 7.03 -23.64
C PHE A 51 -1.51 7.36 -24.04
N ALA A 52 -0.87 8.35 -23.40
CA ALA A 52 0.50 8.75 -23.73
C ALA A 52 1.48 7.58 -23.60
N VAL A 53 2.10 7.22 -24.72
CA VAL A 53 3.06 6.11 -24.83
C VAL A 53 4.43 6.56 -24.32
N VAL A 54 5.03 5.76 -23.44
CA VAL A 54 6.42 5.99 -23.01
C VAL A 54 7.36 5.70 -24.19
N PRO A 55 8.30 6.62 -24.56
CA PRO A 55 9.22 6.38 -25.66
C PRO A 55 10.10 5.15 -25.39
N GLY A 56 10.08 4.18 -26.32
CA GLY A 56 10.78 2.90 -26.15
C GLY A 56 12.29 3.04 -26.07
N ARG A 57 12.97 2.09 -25.42
CA ARG A 57 14.40 2.15 -25.04
C ARG A 57 15.33 2.62 -26.16
N ALA A 58 15.20 2.05 -27.37
CA ALA A 58 16.04 2.41 -28.52
C ALA A 58 15.91 3.88 -28.97
N VAL A 59 14.76 4.53 -28.72
CA VAL A 59 14.58 5.98 -28.97
C VAL A 59 15.35 6.80 -27.94
N GLN A 60 15.36 6.37 -26.68
CA GLN A 60 16.10 7.03 -25.60
C GLN A 60 17.62 6.88 -25.80
N GLU A 61 18.07 5.68 -26.18
CA GLU A 61 19.46 5.40 -26.57
C GLU A 61 19.90 6.27 -27.75
N SER A 62 19.11 6.32 -28.83
CA SER A 62 19.39 7.20 -29.98
C SER A 62 19.41 8.69 -29.60
N ALA A 63 18.62 9.13 -28.61
CA ALA A 63 18.62 10.51 -28.13
C ALA A 63 19.87 10.85 -27.30
N LEU A 64 20.40 9.88 -26.54
CA LEU A 64 21.67 10.02 -25.82
C LEU A 64 22.89 9.99 -26.76
N MET A 65 22.87 9.11 -27.78
CA MET A 65 23.91 9.07 -28.84
C MET A 65 23.91 10.34 -29.70
N GLY A 66 22.75 10.99 -29.89
CA GLY A 66 22.63 12.24 -30.65
C GLY A 66 23.16 13.49 -29.94
N ALA A 67 23.55 13.39 -28.67
CA ALA A 67 24.09 14.50 -27.89
C ALA A 67 25.60 14.70 -28.13
N SER A 68 25.95 15.30 -29.27
CA SER A 68 27.34 15.64 -29.64
C SER A 68 27.87 16.88 -28.90
N SER A 69 29.18 17.10 -28.96
CA SER A 69 29.85 18.29 -28.40
C SER A 69 29.32 19.63 -28.95
N ALA A 70 28.81 19.64 -30.19
CA ALA A 70 28.19 20.81 -30.81
C ALA A 70 26.73 21.05 -30.38
N ASN A 71 26.04 20.02 -29.86
CA ASN A 71 24.66 20.12 -29.38
C ASN A 71 24.44 19.29 -28.08
N PRO A 72 25.20 19.57 -27.01
CA PRO A 72 25.23 18.73 -25.80
C PRO A 72 23.95 18.88 -24.98
N LEU A 73 23.66 17.86 -24.16
CA LEU A 73 22.63 17.95 -23.12
C LEU A 73 22.94 19.12 -22.17
N ASP A 74 21.89 19.67 -21.55
CA ASP A 74 22.08 20.58 -20.43
C ASP A 74 22.54 19.82 -19.19
N VAL A 75 21.93 18.65 -18.92
CA VAL A 75 22.25 17.79 -17.78
C VAL A 75 22.30 16.32 -18.19
N LEU A 76 23.34 15.60 -17.78
CA LEU A 76 23.39 14.13 -17.79
C LEU A 76 23.37 13.60 -16.34
N VAL A 77 22.38 12.78 -15.99
CA VAL A 77 22.23 12.19 -14.65
C VAL A 77 22.69 10.74 -14.66
N ILE A 78 23.48 10.35 -13.66
CA ILE A 78 24.00 8.98 -13.50
C ILE A 78 23.41 8.36 -12.22
N GLY A 79 22.62 7.30 -12.38
CA GLY A 79 21.96 6.56 -11.30
C GLY A 79 20.44 6.68 -11.35
N GLY A 80 19.76 5.58 -11.71
CA GLY A 80 18.30 5.46 -11.79
C GLY A 80 17.61 5.11 -10.48
N GLY A 81 18.20 5.49 -9.35
CA GLY A 81 17.55 5.52 -8.05
C GLY A 81 16.60 6.72 -7.92
N ALA A 82 15.89 6.80 -6.78
CA ALA A 82 14.86 7.82 -6.56
C ALA A 82 15.39 9.25 -6.72
N THR A 83 16.60 9.53 -6.21
CA THR A 83 17.28 10.82 -6.35
C THR A 83 17.51 11.20 -7.81
N GLY A 84 18.19 10.35 -8.60
CA GLY A 84 18.52 10.66 -10.00
C GLY A 84 17.27 10.73 -10.91
N CYS A 85 16.30 9.82 -10.71
CA CYS A 85 15.02 9.91 -11.42
C CYS A 85 14.27 11.21 -11.08
N GLY A 86 14.34 11.65 -9.81
CA GLY A 86 13.83 12.95 -9.37
C GLY A 86 14.53 14.12 -10.07
N VAL A 87 15.87 14.11 -10.14
CA VAL A 87 16.66 15.16 -10.83
C VAL A 87 16.28 15.22 -12.31
N ALA A 88 16.16 14.07 -12.98
CA ALA A 88 15.80 14.03 -14.40
C ALA A 88 14.36 14.52 -14.65
N LEU A 89 13.41 14.18 -13.77
CA LEU A 89 12.05 14.70 -13.83
C LEU A 89 12.03 16.22 -13.63
N ASP A 90 12.68 16.73 -12.57
CA ASP A 90 12.72 18.18 -12.31
C ASP A 90 13.36 18.92 -13.50
N ALA A 91 14.53 18.49 -13.96
CA ALA A 91 15.25 19.12 -15.06
C ALA A 91 14.45 19.17 -16.36
N ALA A 92 13.74 18.09 -16.71
CA ALA A 92 12.84 18.09 -17.87
C ALA A 92 11.65 19.05 -17.67
N THR A 93 11.05 19.10 -16.46
CA THR A 93 9.93 20.02 -16.15
C THR A 93 10.37 21.49 -16.14
N ARG A 94 11.66 21.76 -15.86
CA ARG A 94 12.28 23.08 -15.99
C ARG A 94 12.65 23.47 -17.42
N GLY A 95 12.46 22.58 -18.41
CA GLY A 95 12.70 22.85 -19.83
C GLY A 95 14.15 22.62 -20.29
N LEU A 96 14.95 21.87 -19.54
CA LEU A 96 16.33 21.52 -19.89
C LEU A 96 16.37 20.28 -20.81
N ARG A 97 17.42 20.15 -21.63
CA ARG A 97 17.73 18.90 -22.35
C ARG A 97 18.43 17.93 -21.40
N VAL A 98 17.78 16.80 -21.11
CA VAL A 98 18.19 15.88 -20.03
C VAL A 98 18.45 14.48 -20.57
N GLY A 99 19.55 13.88 -20.14
CA GLY A 99 19.79 12.45 -20.21
C GLY A 99 19.84 11.84 -18.80
N LEU A 100 19.41 10.59 -18.65
CA LEU A 100 19.64 9.78 -17.45
C LEU A 100 20.07 8.37 -17.84
N VAL A 101 21.12 7.88 -17.19
CA VAL A 101 21.62 6.50 -17.36
C VAL A 101 21.67 5.75 -16.02
N GLU A 102 21.27 4.48 -16.04
CA GLU A 102 21.28 3.55 -14.91
C GLU A 102 21.91 2.22 -15.32
N ARG A 103 22.91 1.75 -14.57
CA ARG A 103 23.72 0.57 -14.95
C ARG A 103 22.90 -0.72 -15.08
N GLU A 104 21.94 -0.88 -14.19
CA GLU A 104 21.00 -2.00 -14.15
C GLU A 104 19.61 -1.44 -14.53
N ASP A 105 18.54 -1.96 -13.94
CA ASP A 105 17.19 -1.42 -14.08
C ASP A 105 16.88 -0.29 -13.07
N PHE A 106 15.89 0.56 -13.38
CA PHE A 106 15.45 1.64 -12.48
C PHE A 106 15.09 1.09 -11.08
N SER A 107 15.60 1.75 -10.04
CA SER A 107 15.51 1.30 -8.64
C SER A 107 16.32 0.03 -8.27
N SER A 108 17.26 -0.43 -9.12
CA SER A 108 18.16 -1.57 -8.90
C SER A 108 18.81 -1.66 -7.51
N GLY A 109 19.30 -0.53 -7.00
CA GLY A 109 20.06 -0.42 -5.75
C GLY A 109 19.19 -0.23 -4.50
N THR A 110 19.53 0.78 -3.69
CA THR A 110 18.89 1.05 -2.39
C THR A 110 17.40 1.40 -2.50
N SER A 111 16.98 2.08 -3.57
CA SER A 111 15.63 2.64 -3.72
C SER A 111 14.50 1.59 -3.79
N SER A 112 14.81 0.31 -4.03
CA SER A 112 13.85 -0.81 -3.97
C SER A 112 13.94 -1.66 -2.69
N ARG A 113 14.87 -1.32 -1.78
CA ARG A 113 15.20 -2.12 -0.58
C ARG A 113 14.91 -1.39 0.74
N SER A 114 14.06 -0.37 0.71
CA SER A 114 13.65 0.38 1.91
C SER A 114 12.66 -0.38 2.81
N THR A 115 12.38 0.14 4.01
CA THR A 115 11.28 -0.28 4.90
C THR A 115 9.87 0.00 4.33
N LYS A 116 9.76 0.48 3.08
CA LYS A 116 8.49 0.77 2.39
C LYS A 116 7.66 1.88 3.04
N LEU A 117 8.25 2.68 3.93
CA LEU A 117 7.61 3.81 4.60
C LEU A 117 8.19 5.17 4.14
N VAL A 118 7.29 6.12 3.93
CA VAL A 118 7.55 7.54 3.69
C VAL A 118 7.44 8.24 5.05
N HIS A 119 8.51 8.14 5.83
CA HIS A 119 8.52 8.58 7.23
C HIS A 119 8.58 10.10 7.39
N GLY A 120 7.67 10.65 8.19
CA GLY A 120 7.72 12.04 8.67
C GLY A 120 8.54 12.25 9.97
N GLY A 121 9.24 11.23 10.47
CA GLY A 121 10.36 11.43 11.40
C GLY A 121 10.07 11.59 12.91
N VAL A 122 9.06 10.93 13.48
CA VAL A 122 8.68 11.03 14.93
C VAL A 122 9.89 10.99 15.90
N ARG A 123 10.84 10.06 15.72
CA ARG A 123 12.04 9.91 16.59
C ARG A 123 13.00 11.11 16.53
N TYR A 124 12.93 11.93 15.48
CA TYR A 124 13.69 13.19 15.41
C TYR A 124 12.99 14.30 16.18
N LEU A 125 11.65 14.30 16.28
CA LEU A 125 10.91 15.25 17.14
C LEU A 125 11.20 15.00 18.62
N GLU A 126 11.23 13.73 19.04
CA GLU A 126 11.66 13.32 20.39
C GLU A 126 13.03 13.95 20.74
N LYS A 127 14.05 13.76 19.88
CA LYS A 127 15.38 14.35 20.08
C LYS A 127 15.38 15.88 19.98
N ALA A 128 14.59 16.47 19.09
CA ALA A 128 14.47 17.92 18.96
C ALA A 128 13.92 18.58 20.23
N VAL A 129 12.93 17.95 20.87
CA VAL A 129 12.33 18.46 22.11
C VAL A 129 13.26 18.25 23.31
N PHE A 130 13.80 17.04 23.50
CA PHE A 130 14.64 16.76 24.68
C PHE A 130 16.04 17.40 24.62
N ASN A 131 16.61 17.60 23.43
CA ASN A 131 17.93 18.21 23.26
C ASN A 131 17.88 19.68 22.80
N LEU A 132 16.68 20.27 22.66
CA LEU A 132 16.45 21.60 22.09
C LEU A 132 17.07 21.81 20.68
N ASP A 133 17.19 20.73 19.91
CA ASP A 133 17.86 20.72 18.60
C ASP A 133 16.91 21.21 17.49
N TYR A 134 17.01 22.52 17.19
CA TYR A 134 16.29 23.17 16.09
C TYR A 134 16.60 22.58 14.71
N GLY A 135 17.79 21.98 14.52
CA GLY A 135 18.16 21.28 13.29
C GLY A 135 17.33 20.01 13.09
N GLN A 136 17.19 19.17 14.13
CA GLN A 136 16.26 18.03 14.08
C GLN A 136 14.82 18.48 13.90
N LEU A 137 14.39 19.59 14.50
CA LEU A 137 13.04 20.12 14.33
C LEU A 137 12.76 20.55 12.88
N LYS A 138 13.71 21.25 12.23
CA LYS A 138 13.62 21.62 10.81
C LYS A 138 13.52 20.38 9.90
N LEU A 139 14.30 19.32 10.20
CA LEU A 139 14.23 18.04 9.48
C LEU A 139 12.85 17.36 9.63
N VAL A 140 12.20 17.47 10.79
CA VAL A 140 10.84 16.94 11.02
C VAL A 140 9.82 17.70 10.15
N PHE A 141 9.81 19.03 10.19
CA PHE A 141 8.91 19.84 9.35
C PHE A 141 9.11 19.55 7.85
N HIS A 142 10.36 19.44 7.39
CA HIS A 142 10.68 19.14 6.00
C HIS A 142 10.18 17.73 5.60
N ALA A 143 10.48 16.71 6.40
CA ALA A 143 10.03 15.33 6.15
C ALA A 143 8.50 15.19 6.18
N LEU A 144 7.80 15.95 7.04
CA LEU A 144 6.34 15.99 7.09
C LEU A 144 5.73 16.61 5.82
N ALA A 145 6.30 17.71 5.33
CA ALA A 145 5.84 18.38 4.12
C ALA A 145 6.06 17.50 2.87
N GLU A 146 7.27 16.96 2.70
CA GLU A 146 7.60 16.05 1.59
C GLU A 146 6.78 14.75 1.67
N ARG A 147 6.58 14.16 2.85
CA ARG A 147 5.69 12.99 3.02
C ARG A 147 4.29 13.22 2.47
N LYS A 148 3.68 14.37 2.78
CA LYS A 148 2.36 14.72 2.24
C LYS A 148 2.42 14.87 0.72
N GLN A 149 3.45 15.53 0.20
CA GLN A 149 3.60 15.74 -1.24
C GLN A 149 3.85 14.46 -2.04
N VAL A 150 4.63 13.51 -1.51
CA VAL A 150 4.86 12.20 -2.14
C VAL A 150 3.57 11.36 -2.21
N ILE A 151 2.70 11.48 -1.20
CA ILE A 151 1.36 10.87 -1.23
C ILE A 151 0.48 11.57 -2.28
N ASP A 152 0.48 12.91 -2.34
CA ASP A 152 -0.36 13.67 -3.27
C ASP A 152 0.09 13.53 -4.73
N ASN A 153 1.39 13.37 -4.98
CA ASN A 153 1.94 13.13 -6.32
C ASN A 153 1.70 11.70 -6.84
N ALA A 154 1.44 10.72 -5.96
CA ALA A 154 1.33 9.31 -6.32
C ALA A 154 0.32 8.50 -5.45
N PRO A 155 -0.94 8.93 -5.29
CA PRO A 155 -1.90 8.36 -4.32
C PRO A 155 -2.25 6.88 -4.56
N HIS A 156 -2.01 6.36 -5.77
CA HIS A 156 -2.18 4.93 -6.08
C HIS A 156 -1.08 4.06 -5.47
N LEU A 157 0.16 4.57 -5.41
CA LEU A 157 1.35 3.90 -4.89
C LEU A 157 1.69 4.27 -3.44
N CYS A 158 1.22 5.43 -2.98
CA CYS A 158 1.52 6.04 -1.68
C CYS A 158 0.23 6.32 -0.91
N HIS A 159 0.13 5.85 0.33
CA HIS A 159 -1.07 6.04 1.16
C HIS A 159 -0.72 6.16 2.64
N ALA A 160 -1.67 6.62 3.47
CA ALA A 160 -1.49 6.69 4.91
C ALA A 160 -1.70 5.31 5.56
N LEU A 161 -0.72 4.85 6.32
CA LEU A 161 -0.78 3.63 7.13
C LEU A 161 -0.84 4.00 8.62
N PRO A 162 -1.83 3.50 9.39
CA PRO A 162 -1.78 3.59 10.85
C PRO A 162 -0.76 2.60 11.41
N CYS A 163 0.08 3.10 12.31
CA CYS A 163 1.11 2.34 13.01
C CYS A 163 0.84 2.36 14.52
N MET A 164 0.68 1.18 15.10
CA MET A 164 0.30 0.93 16.48
C MET A 164 1.55 0.73 17.36
N THR A 165 1.71 1.55 18.39
CA THR A 165 2.71 1.37 19.45
C THR A 165 2.03 0.77 20.68
N PRO A 166 2.40 -0.43 21.14
CA PRO A 166 1.81 -1.06 22.32
C PRO A 166 2.41 -0.58 23.63
N CYS A 167 1.57 -0.45 24.66
CA CYS A 167 1.94 0.10 25.96
C CYS A 167 1.55 -0.88 27.08
N PHE A 168 2.53 -1.30 27.87
CA PHE A 168 2.42 -2.29 28.94
C PHE A 168 2.36 -1.67 30.34
N ASN A 169 2.58 -0.36 30.47
CA ASN A 169 2.26 0.42 31.65
C ASN A 169 1.59 1.76 31.29
N TRP A 170 1.00 2.45 32.26
CA TRP A 170 0.29 3.71 32.04
C TRP A 170 1.20 4.90 31.75
N PHE A 171 2.47 4.86 32.18
CA PHE A 171 3.44 5.91 31.85
C PHE A 171 3.78 5.91 30.36
N GLU A 172 3.99 4.74 29.76
CA GLU A 172 4.15 4.57 28.31
C GLU A 172 2.94 5.13 27.54
N VAL A 173 1.71 4.83 27.98
CA VAL A 173 0.49 5.38 27.35
C VAL A 173 0.52 6.90 27.33
N VAL A 174 0.77 7.54 28.48
CA VAL A 174 0.81 9.00 28.61
C VAL A 174 1.97 9.60 27.80
N TYR A 175 3.17 9.02 27.89
CA TYR A 175 4.36 9.45 27.17
C TYR A 175 4.17 9.40 25.64
N TYR A 176 3.78 8.24 25.08
CA TYR A 176 3.59 8.10 23.64
C TYR A 176 2.39 8.92 23.15
N TRP A 177 1.31 9.05 23.94
CA TRP A 177 0.18 9.90 23.58
C TRP A 177 0.57 11.38 23.52
N MET A 178 1.28 11.92 24.52
CA MET A 178 1.75 13.30 24.49
C MET A 178 2.74 13.55 23.35
N GLY A 179 3.70 12.64 23.14
CA GLY A 179 4.67 12.74 22.05
C GLY A 179 4.00 12.73 20.66
N LEU A 180 2.99 11.87 20.47
CA LEU A 180 2.26 11.80 19.20
C LEU A 180 1.21 12.92 19.04
N LYS A 181 0.72 13.52 20.14
CA LYS A 181 -0.06 14.78 20.07
C LYS A 181 0.80 15.99 19.72
N MET A 182 2.03 16.05 20.23
CA MET A 182 3.02 17.04 19.78
C MET A 182 3.35 16.84 18.29
N TYR A 183 3.46 15.58 17.85
CA TYR A 183 3.68 15.24 16.44
C TYR A 183 2.49 15.63 15.54
N ASP A 184 1.25 15.41 15.98
CA ASP A 184 0.05 15.89 15.27
C ASP A 184 0.07 17.42 15.09
N LEU A 185 0.45 18.15 16.15
CA LEU A 185 0.55 19.62 16.17
C LEU A 185 1.62 20.14 15.21
N VAL A 186 2.82 19.52 15.24
CA VAL A 186 3.95 19.84 14.36
C VAL A 186 3.64 19.49 12.89
N ALA A 187 2.83 18.45 12.65
CA ALA A 187 2.36 18.13 11.30
C ALA A 187 1.36 19.16 10.75
N GLY A 188 0.42 19.65 11.56
CA GLY A 188 -0.53 20.70 11.16
C GLY A 188 -1.24 20.38 9.84
N ARG A 189 -1.05 21.22 8.80
CA ARG A 189 -1.62 21.00 7.46
C ARG A 189 -1.06 19.77 6.71
N HIS A 190 0.04 19.19 7.18
CA HIS A 190 0.71 17.99 6.65
C HIS A 190 0.40 16.72 7.49
N LEU A 191 -0.56 16.82 8.41
CA LEU A 191 -1.12 15.67 9.12
C LEU A 191 -1.90 14.77 8.15
N LEU A 192 -1.74 13.46 8.28
CA LEU A 192 -2.50 12.47 7.50
C LEU A 192 -3.84 12.17 8.19
N HIS A 193 -3.77 11.69 9.44
CA HIS A 193 -4.91 11.59 10.36
C HIS A 193 -4.38 11.77 11.79
N LEU A 194 -5.24 12.26 12.71
CA LEU A 194 -4.91 12.45 14.12
C LEU A 194 -4.50 11.13 14.80
N SER A 195 -3.45 11.18 15.62
CA SER A 195 -3.11 10.08 16.52
C SER A 195 -4.23 9.78 17.52
N ARG A 196 -4.37 8.51 17.93
CA ARG A 196 -5.42 8.05 18.86
C ARG A 196 -4.90 6.97 19.80
N TYR A 197 -5.33 7.06 21.07
CA TYR A 197 -5.23 5.96 22.02
C TYR A 197 -6.40 4.97 21.82
N TYR A 198 -6.10 3.68 21.93
CA TYR A 198 -7.07 2.59 22.00
C TYR A 198 -6.85 1.80 23.29
N SER A 199 -7.93 1.40 23.95
CA SER A 199 -7.89 0.48 25.09
C SER A 199 -7.28 -0.88 24.72
N ALA A 200 -6.88 -1.67 25.72
CA ALA A 200 -6.34 -3.01 25.48
C ALA A 200 -7.30 -3.90 24.65
N ASP A 201 -8.60 -3.84 24.92
CA ASP A 201 -9.62 -4.62 24.21
C ASP A 201 -9.80 -4.15 22.76
N GLU A 202 -9.99 -2.83 22.52
CA GLU A 202 -10.02 -2.26 21.16
C GLU A 202 -8.76 -2.60 20.36
N SER A 203 -7.59 -2.64 21.02
CA SER A 203 -6.31 -2.91 20.38
C SER A 203 -6.20 -4.36 19.90
N VAL A 204 -6.79 -5.31 20.63
CA VAL A 204 -6.86 -6.73 20.21
C VAL A 204 -7.93 -6.94 19.14
N GLU A 205 -9.05 -6.20 19.17
CA GLU A 205 -10.02 -6.22 18.06
C GLU A 205 -9.41 -5.69 16.75
N LEU A 206 -8.55 -4.67 16.82
CA LEU A 206 -7.84 -4.09 15.67
C LEU A 206 -6.61 -4.90 15.25
N PHE A 207 -5.92 -5.57 16.17
CA PHE A 207 -4.70 -6.34 15.92
C PHE A 207 -4.75 -7.70 16.65
N PRO A 208 -5.47 -8.71 16.10
CA PRO A 208 -5.78 -9.95 16.83
C PRO A 208 -4.58 -10.80 17.25
N THR A 209 -3.41 -10.62 16.63
CA THR A 209 -2.16 -11.30 16.98
C THR A 209 -1.35 -10.59 18.07
N LEU A 210 -1.81 -9.46 18.62
CA LEU A 210 -1.11 -8.69 19.64
C LEU A 210 -1.02 -9.42 20.99
N ALA A 211 0.14 -9.36 21.65
CA ALA A 211 0.32 -9.91 22.99
C ALA A 211 -0.40 -9.07 24.07
N THR A 212 -1.42 -9.64 24.72
CA THR A 212 -2.07 -9.02 25.90
C THR A 212 -1.24 -9.14 27.17
N LYS A 213 -0.34 -10.14 27.23
CA LYS A 213 0.56 -10.44 28.35
C LYS A 213 1.92 -10.87 27.80
N ASN A 214 2.99 -10.40 28.43
CA ASN A 214 4.37 -10.78 28.15
C ASN A 214 5.17 -10.64 29.46
N GLU A 215 5.93 -11.65 29.88
CA GLU A 215 6.90 -11.59 31.00
C GLU A 215 6.48 -10.66 32.17
N ASN A 216 5.43 -11.07 32.88
CA ASN A 216 4.81 -10.36 34.03
C ASN A 216 4.20 -8.97 33.75
N ARG A 217 4.24 -8.49 32.50
CA ARG A 217 3.59 -7.26 32.03
C ARG A 217 2.25 -7.57 31.35
N THR A 218 1.33 -6.60 31.36
CA THR A 218 -0.03 -6.72 30.79
C THR A 218 -0.36 -5.44 30.03
N LEU A 219 -0.80 -5.58 28.78
CA LEU A 219 -1.18 -4.47 27.90
C LEU A 219 -2.19 -3.54 28.58
N LYS A 220 -1.93 -2.23 28.55
CA LYS A 220 -2.86 -1.18 29.05
C LYS A 220 -3.66 -0.56 27.91
N GLY A 221 -3.06 -0.50 26.73
CA GLY A 221 -3.65 -0.06 25.49
C GLY A 221 -2.56 0.14 24.45
N THR A 222 -2.91 0.84 23.38
CA THR A 222 -1.97 1.20 22.32
C THR A 222 -2.15 2.66 21.92
N VAL A 223 -1.09 3.29 21.40
CA VAL A 223 -1.19 4.60 20.77
C VAL A 223 -0.86 4.45 19.29
N VAL A 224 -1.81 4.83 18.44
CA VAL A 224 -1.70 4.74 16.98
C VAL A 224 -1.47 6.14 16.41
N TYR A 225 -0.52 6.27 15.49
CA TYR A 225 -0.35 7.44 14.63
C TYR A 225 -0.29 7.01 13.15
N TYR A 226 -0.25 7.98 12.24
CA TYR A 226 -0.24 7.71 10.81
C TYR A 226 1.05 8.22 10.16
N ASP A 227 1.67 7.35 9.36
CA ASP A 227 2.81 7.67 8.49
C ASP A 227 2.50 7.23 7.04
N GLY A 228 3.34 7.59 6.07
CA GLY A 228 3.14 7.15 4.69
C GLY A 228 3.68 5.73 4.46
N GLN A 229 2.95 4.88 3.73
CA GLN A 229 3.47 3.66 3.12
C GLN A 229 3.53 3.81 1.59
N MET A 230 4.53 3.17 0.96
CA MET A 230 4.77 3.19 -0.48
C MET A 230 5.16 1.82 -1.06
N ASN A 231 4.95 1.64 -2.37
CA ASN A 231 5.70 0.65 -3.16
C ASN A 231 6.93 1.32 -3.79
N ASP A 232 8.04 1.34 -3.05
CA ASP A 232 9.26 2.13 -3.35
C ASP A 232 9.81 1.94 -4.77
N SER A 233 9.85 0.69 -5.26
CA SER A 233 10.34 0.38 -6.61
C SER A 233 9.35 0.76 -7.72
N ARG A 234 8.04 0.56 -7.53
CA ARG A 234 7.02 1.02 -8.50
C ARG A 234 7.03 2.54 -8.62
N LEU A 235 7.17 3.22 -7.49
CA LEU A 235 7.20 4.68 -7.42
C LEU A 235 8.43 5.26 -8.12
N ASN A 236 9.61 4.65 -7.94
CA ASN A 236 10.80 4.99 -8.70
C ASN A 236 10.62 4.80 -10.22
N VAL A 237 9.97 3.72 -10.66
CA VAL A 237 9.65 3.48 -12.08
C VAL A 237 8.67 4.53 -12.61
N ALA A 238 7.64 4.91 -11.83
CA ALA A 238 6.71 5.98 -12.18
C ALA A 238 7.42 7.34 -12.33
N VAL A 239 8.37 7.69 -11.44
CA VAL A 239 9.19 8.91 -11.59
C VAL A 239 10.04 8.86 -12.87
N ALA A 240 10.72 7.75 -13.16
CA ALA A 240 11.53 7.59 -14.36
C ALA A 240 10.70 7.70 -15.66
N CYS A 241 9.51 7.08 -15.68
CA CYS A 241 8.63 7.15 -16.85
C CYS A 241 7.93 8.53 -16.97
N SER A 242 7.65 9.21 -15.86
CA SER A 242 7.23 10.62 -15.88
C SER A 242 8.32 11.55 -16.43
N ALA A 243 9.60 11.30 -16.12
CA ALA A 243 10.71 12.05 -16.71
C ALA A 243 10.78 11.83 -18.23
N ALA A 244 10.59 10.59 -18.69
CA ALA A 244 10.51 10.27 -20.12
C ALA A 244 9.34 10.98 -20.83
N LEU A 245 8.14 10.99 -20.23
CA LEU A 245 6.97 11.72 -20.76
C LEU A 245 7.13 13.25 -20.71
N ALA A 246 7.92 13.78 -19.77
CA ALA A 246 8.30 15.19 -19.74
C ALA A 246 9.32 15.56 -20.83
N GLY A 247 10.13 14.60 -21.29
CA GLY A 247 11.09 14.77 -22.39
C GLY A 247 12.55 14.43 -22.06
N ALA A 248 12.85 13.82 -20.92
CA ALA A 248 14.19 13.30 -20.61
C ALA A 248 14.48 12.01 -21.38
N ALA A 249 15.70 11.89 -21.92
CA ALA A 249 16.19 10.64 -22.49
C ALA A 249 16.66 9.71 -21.36
N VAL A 250 15.82 8.74 -20.95
CA VAL A 250 16.11 7.83 -19.84
C VAL A 250 16.47 6.42 -20.34
N LEU A 251 17.62 5.90 -19.92
CA LEU A 251 18.13 4.61 -20.36
C LEU A 251 18.57 3.76 -19.16
N ASN A 252 17.92 2.62 -18.97
CA ASN A 252 18.36 1.58 -18.04
C ASN A 252 19.22 0.53 -18.76
N HIS A 253 19.95 -0.26 -17.98
CA HIS A 253 20.99 -1.19 -18.41
C HIS A 253 22.13 -0.50 -19.19
N ALA A 254 22.54 0.69 -18.72
CA ALA A 254 23.56 1.55 -19.33
C ALA A 254 24.59 2.02 -18.28
N GLU A 255 25.82 1.52 -18.35
CA GLU A 255 26.91 1.86 -17.43
C GLU A 255 27.76 3.02 -17.97
N VAL A 256 28.03 4.03 -17.13
CA VAL A 256 29.11 5.00 -17.42
C VAL A 256 30.45 4.33 -17.13
N VAL A 257 31.29 4.23 -18.16
CA VAL A 257 32.60 3.55 -18.09
C VAL A 257 33.76 4.53 -17.94
N SER A 258 33.61 5.75 -18.45
CA SER A 258 34.58 6.85 -18.26
C SER A 258 33.90 8.22 -18.46
N PHE A 259 34.52 9.27 -17.92
CA PHE A 259 34.12 10.65 -18.20
C PHE A 259 34.86 11.23 -19.40
N ILE A 260 34.16 12.04 -20.19
CA ILE A 260 34.74 12.87 -21.23
C ILE A 260 35.13 14.20 -20.59
N LYS A 261 36.38 14.61 -20.74
CA LYS A 261 36.92 15.86 -20.20
C LYS A 261 37.32 16.79 -21.33
N ASP A 262 37.09 18.09 -21.12
CA ASP A 262 37.61 19.15 -21.97
C ASP A 262 39.13 19.27 -21.80
N GLU A 263 39.87 19.29 -22.91
CA GLU A 263 41.34 19.27 -22.88
C GLU A 263 41.94 20.58 -22.34
N ALA A 264 41.26 21.71 -22.53
CA ALA A 264 41.77 23.04 -22.14
C ALA A 264 41.51 23.38 -20.66
N SER A 265 40.38 22.96 -20.09
CA SER A 265 39.96 23.26 -18.72
C SER A 265 39.95 22.06 -17.77
N GLY A 266 40.10 20.84 -18.27
CA GLY A 266 39.96 19.60 -17.52
C GLY A 266 38.53 19.28 -17.06
N ARG A 267 37.56 20.17 -17.32
CA ARG A 267 36.16 20.05 -16.88
C ARG A 267 35.49 18.82 -17.51
N ILE A 268 34.65 18.13 -16.76
CA ILE A 268 33.80 17.05 -17.30
C ILE A 268 32.70 17.66 -18.19
N ILE A 269 32.63 17.18 -19.42
CA ILE A 269 31.73 17.66 -20.50
C ILE A 269 30.87 16.53 -21.10
N GLY A 270 30.85 15.36 -20.47
CA GLY A 270 30.12 14.20 -20.93
C GLY A 270 30.59 12.89 -20.30
N ALA A 271 30.04 11.79 -20.80
CA ALA A 271 30.43 10.44 -20.39
C ALA A 271 30.44 9.49 -21.59
N ARG A 272 31.31 8.48 -21.51
CA ARG A 272 31.23 7.28 -22.33
C ARG A 272 30.37 6.26 -21.62
N ILE A 273 29.37 5.75 -22.32
CA ILE A 273 28.32 4.87 -21.81
C ILE A 273 28.37 3.55 -22.57
N ARG A 274 28.27 2.44 -21.83
CA ARG A 274 28.08 1.10 -22.39
C ARG A 274 26.66 0.64 -22.18
N ASP A 275 25.98 0.23 -23.24
CA ASP A 275 24.76 -0.56 -23.13
C ASP A 275 25.11 -2.00 -22.69
N ASN A 276 24.64 -2.41 -21.52
CA ASN A 276 24.86 -3.75 -20.96
C ASN A 276 23.96 -4.84 -21.58
N LEU A 277 23.03 -4.48 -22.47
CA LEU A 277 22.21 -5.42 -23.25
C LEU A 277 22.84 -5.73 -24.62
N SER A 278 23.29 -4.72 -25.36
CA SER A 278 23.94 -4.90 -26.67
C SER A 278 25.47 -5.01 -26.62
N GLY A 279 26.09 -4.58 -25.52
CA GLY A 279 27.55 -4.50 -25.36
C GLY A 279 28.21 -3.31 -26.07
N GLN A 280 27.44 -2.43 -26.73
CA GLN A 280 27.99 -1.31 -27.49
C GLN A 280 28.36 -0.14 -26.57
N GLU A 281 29.40 0.62 -26.95
CA GLU A 281 29.81 1.85 -26.27
C GLU A 281 29.58 3.07 -27.16
N PHE A 282 29.05 4.14 -26.57
CA PHE A 282 28.82 5.43 -27.22
C PHE A 282 29.19 6.59 -26.28
N GLU A 283 29.21 7.80 -26.84
CA GLU A 283 29.54 9.03 -26.11
C GLU A 283 28.34 9.97 -26.05
N THR A 284 28.14 10.61 -24.90
CA THR A 284 27.05 11.55 -24.64
C THR A 284 27.63 12.79 -23.97
N TYR A 285 27.56 13.93 -24.65
CA TYR A 285 28.07 15.21 -24.17
C TYR A 285 27.01 15.98 -23.37
N ALA A 286 27.42 16.65 -22.28
CA ALA A 286 26.57 17.42 -21.39
C ALA A 286 27.32 18.60 -20.75
N LYS A 287 26.63 19.73 -20.52
CA LYS A 287 27.21 20.94 -19.89
C LYS A 287 27.54 20.77 -18.39
N VAL A 288 26.84 19.84 -17.73
CA VAL A 288 27.11 19.36 -16.37
C VAL A 288 26.63 17.91 -16.23
N VAL A 289 27.32 17.14 -15.40
CA VAL A 289 26.97 15.77 -15.04
C VAL A 289 26.57 15.71 -13.57
N VAL A 290 25.48 15.00 -13.27
CA VAL A 290 24.97 14.78 -11.91
C VAL A 290 25.17 13.32 -11.51
N ASN A 291 26.06 13.08 -10.55
CA ASN A 291 26.28 11.79 -9.91
C ASN A 291 25.25 11.59 -8.78
N ALA A 292 24.27 10.72 -9.03
CA ALA A 292 23.21 10.34 -8.10
C ALA A 292 23.22 8.83 -7.80
N ALA A 293 24.36 8.15 -7.98
CA ALA A 293 24.52 6.70 -7.90
C ALA A 293 24.42 6.09 -6.47
N GLY A 294 23.88 6.84 -5.50
CA GLY A 294 23.67 6.38 -4.12
C GLY A 294 24.95 5.83 -3.47
N PRO A 295 24.98 4.57 -3.01
CA PRO A 295 26.17 4.00 -2.36
C PRO A 295 27.35 3.83 -3.33
N PHE A 296 27.13 3.90 -4.64
CA PHE A 296 28.20 3.81 -5.65
C PHE A 296 28.78 5.18 -6.04
N CYS A 297 28.30 6.30 -5.49
CA CYS A 297 28.74 7.64 -5.93
C CYS A 297 30.26 7.85 -5.79
N ASP A 298 30.92 7.22 -4.81
CA ASP A 298 32.37 7.26 -4.63
C ASP A 298 33.15 6.57 -5.76
N SER A 299 32.57 5.59 -6.46
CA SER A 299 33.22 4.98 -7.63
C SER A 299 33.28 5.94 -8.82
N LEU A 300 32.24 6.75 -9.02
CA LEU A 300 32.21 7.80 -10.02
C LEU A 300 33.09 8.99 -9.62
N ARG A 301 33.11 9.40 -8.34
CA ARG A 301 34.07 10.42 -7.85
C ARG A 301 35.51 10.00 -8.16
N LYS A 302 35.87 8.74 -7.88
CA LYS A 302 37.20 8.18 -8.16
C LYS A 302 37.51 7.92 -9.64
N MET A 303 36.49 7.90 -10.50
CA MET A 303 36.64 7.89 -11.96
C MET A 303 36.97 9.29 -12.50
N ALA A 304 36.49 10.35 -11.84
CA ALA A 304 36.87 11.73 -12.17
C ALA A 304 38.27 12.09 -11.62
N ASP A 305 38.54 11.78 -10.36
CA ASP A 305 39.83 11.99 -9.69
C ASP A 305 40.06 10.90 -8.62
N LYS A 306 41.17 10.16 -8.76
CA LYS A 306 41.51 9.00 -7.93
C LYS A 306 41.85 9.35 -6.48
N ASP A 307 42.33 10.57 -6.24
CA ASP A 307 42.81 11.00 -4.92
C ASP A 307 41.66 11.50 -4.01
N LEU A 308 40.43 11.56 -4.53
CA LEU A 308 39.24 11.90 -3.75
C LEU A 308 38.96 10.86 -2.65
N LYS A 309 38.95 11.34 -1.41
CA LYS A 309 38.59 10.57 -0.21
C LYS A 309 37.12 10.12 -0.28
N PRO A 310 36.79 8.87 0.10
CA PRO A 310 35.40 8.41 0.19
C PRO A 310 34.54 9.29 1.10
N ILE A 311 33.28 9.48 0.73
CA ILE A 311 32.27 10.18 1.54
C ILE A 311 31.15 9.25 2.03
N ILE A 312 31.11 8.00 1.57
CA ILE A 312 30.10 7.02 1.98
C ILE A 312 30.55 6.15 3.14
N CYS A 313 29.72 6.11 4.19
CA CYS A 313 29.74 5.11 5.25
C CYS A 313 28.62 4.07 4.99
N PRO A 314 28.90 2.94 4.33
CA PRO A 314 27.88 1.96 3.95
C PRO A 314 27.34 1.18 5.17
N SER A 315 26.02 1.27 5.40
CA SER A 315 25.32 0.49 6.43
C SER A 315 24.30 -0.45 5.77
N SER A 316 24.32 -1.73 6.13
CA SER A 316 23.30 -2.71 5.73
C SER A 316 22.08 -2.64 6.64
N GLY A 317 20.91 -2.86 6.05
CA GLY A 317 19.64 -3.00 6.75
C GLY A 317 18.84 -4.16 6.19
N VAL A 318 18.61 -5.17 7.02
CA VAL A 318 17.83 -6.36 6.67
C VAL A 318 16.34 -6.14 6.95
N HIS A 319 15.51 -6.78 6.12
CA HIS A 319 14.07 -6.98 6.35
C HIS A 319 13.69 -8.42 5.99
N ILE A 320 12.60 -8.90 6.58
CA ILE A 320 11.99 -10.21 6.29
C ILE A 320 10.52 -10.05 5.89
N ILE A 321 10.01 -10.97 5.06
CA ILE A 321 8.57 -11.16 4.85
C ILE A 321 8.06 -12.38 5.61
N LEU A 322 6.94 -12.17 6.29
CA LEU A 322 6.13 -13.16 6.97
C LEU A 322 4.72 -13.25 6.33
N PRO A 323 3.97 -14.34 6.53
CA PRO A 323 2.58 -14.49 6.11
C PRO A 323 1.65 -13.38 6.59
N ASP A 324 0.56 -13.20 5.84
CA ASP A 324 -0.55 -12.27 6.11
C ASP A 324 -1.16 -12.41 7.52
N TYR A 325 -1.15 -13.60 8.13
CA TYR A 325 -1.67 -13.79 9.48
C TYR A 325 -0.85 -13.09 10.60
N TYR A 326 0.34 -12.56 10.32
CA TYR A 326 1.12 -11.82 11.34
C TYR A 326 0.63 -10.38 11.56
N SER A 327 0.11 -9.70 10.53
CA SER A 327 -0.45 -8.33 10.65
C SER A 327 -1.69 -8.13 9.76
N PRO A 328 -2.78 -7.52 10.27
CA PRO A 328 -3.99 -7.25 9.49
C PRO A 328 -3.72 -6.28 8.32
N GLU A 329 -4.50 -6.40 7.23
CA GLU A 329 -4.30 -5.71 5.92
C GLU A 329 -4.04 -4.19 6.00
N GLY A 330 -4.51 -3.51 7.06
CA GLY A 330 -4.45 -2.04 7.18
C GLY A 330 -3.98 -1.48 8.53
N MET A 331 -3.22 -2.23 9.33
CA MET A 331 -2.59 -1.71 10.57
C MET A 331 -1.19 -2.29 10.75
N GLY A 332 -0.18 -1.42 10.84
CA GLY A 332 1.18 -1.79 11.22
C GLY A 332 1.38 -1.79 12.75
N LEU A 333 2.39 -2.52 13.22
CA LEU A 333 2.87 -2.52 14.60
C LEU A 333 4.28 -1.93 14.68
N ILE A 334 4.58 -1.21 15.76
CA ILE A 334 5.91 -0.72 16.09
C ILE A 334 6.35 -1.38 17.40
N VAL A 335 7.53 -2.01 17.37
CA VAL A 335 8.31 -2.38 18.54
C VAL A 335 9.16 -1.16 18.92
N PRO A 336 8.80 -0.38 19.95
CA PRO A 336 9.40 0.93 20.19
C PRO A 336 10.78 0.85 20.84
N LYS A 337 11.11 -0.30 21.45
CA LYS A 337 12.42 -0.56 22.06
C LYS A 337 12.71 -2.06 22.02
N THR A 338 13.63 -2.46 21.16
CA THR A 338 14.25 -3.79 21.15
C THR A 338 15.26 -3.92 22.31
N LYS A 339 15.81 -5.13 22.51
CA LYS A 339 16.76 -5.45 23.60
C LYS A 339 18.05 -4.61 23.56
N ASP A 340 18.37 -4.02 22.40
CA ASP A 340 19.50 -3.11 22.14
C ASP A 340 19.10 -1.63 21.91
N GLY A 341 17.82 -1.26 22.08
CA GLY A 341 17.35 0.13 21.92
C GLY A 341 17.12 0.60 20.48
N ARG A 342 17.12 -0.32 19.50
CA ARG A 342 16.59 -0.08 18.15
C ARG A 342 15.04 -0.10 18.14
N VAL A 343 14.47 0.25 16.99
CA VAL A 343 13.03 0.27 16.72
C VAL A 343 12.78 -0.68 15.55
N ILE A 344 11.80 -1.57 15.67
CA ILE A 344 11.39 -2.46 14.58
C ILE A 344 9.94 -2.14 14.19
N PHE A 345 9.72 -2.09 12.89
CA PHE A 345 8.41 -1.97 12.26
C PHE A 345 7.98 -3.35 11.78
N MET A 346 6.71 -3.70 11.99
CA MET A 346 6.06 -4.87 11.41
C MET A 346 4.78 -4.40 10.69
N LEU A 347 4.77 -4.43 9.37
CA LEU A 347 3.81 -3.68 8.54
C LEU A 347 3.10 -4.61 7.55
N PRO A 348 1.79 -4.48 7.32
CA PRO A 348 1.15 -5.11 6.17
C PRO A 348 1.69 -4.47 4.88
N TRP A 349 2.12 -5.28 3.91
CA TRP A 349 2.64 -4.81 2.62
C TRP A 349 2.34 -5.85 1.53
N LEU A 350 1.62 -5.42 0.48
CA LEU A 350 1.23 -6.24 -0.70
C LEU A 350 0.61 -7.62 -0.36
N GLY A 351 -0.19 -7.69 0.71
CA GLY A 351 -0.83 -8.93 1.16
C GLY A 351 0.08 -9.88 1.94
N ARG A 352 1.18 -9.37 2.50
CA ARG A 352 2.10 -10.05 3.43
C ARG A 352 2.47 -9.11 4.57
N THR A 353 3.33 -9.55 5.49
CA THR A 353 3.85 -8.73 6.59
C THR A 353 5.35 -8.51 6.41
N VAL A 354 5.82 -7.27 6.26
CA VAL A 354 7.25 -6.94 6.31
C VAL A 354 7.67 -6.62 7.74
N ALA A 355 8.79 -7.19 8.22
CA ALA A 355 9.39 -6.84 9.50
C ALA A 355 10.84 -6.38 9.31
N GLY A 356 11.26 -5.33 10.03
CA GLY A 356 12.63 -4.82 10.01
C GLY A 356 12.81 -3.52 10.80
N THR A 357 14.04 -3.02 11.00
CA THR A 357 15.25 -3.35 10.24
C THR A 357 16.50 -3.32 11.11
N THR A 358 17.54 -4.04 10.69
CA THR A 358 18.87 -3.99 11.32
C THR A 358 19.68 -2.77 10.86
N ASP A 359 20.83 -2.56 11.49
CA ASP A 359 21.79 -1.53 11.14
C ASP A 359 23.19 -2.07 11.47
N SER A 360 23.96 -2.41 10.44
CA SER A 360 25.22 -3.18 10.53
C SER A 360 26.20 -2.67 9.46
N ASN A 361 27.48 -2.47 9.79
CA ASN A 361 28.49 -2.01 8.80
C ASN A 361 28.69 -3.04 7.68
N THR A 362 28.82 -2.61 6.43
CA THR A 362 28.84 -3.54 5.28
C THR A 362 29.76 -3.10 4.13
N ALA A 363 30.13 -4.02 3.25
CA ALA A 363 30.82 -3.68 2.00
C ALA A 363 29.80 -3.23 0.92
N ILE A 364 30.23 -2.35 0.00
CA ILE A 364 29.39 -1.95 -1.13
C ILE A 364 29.38 -3.09 -2.17
N THR A 365 28.20 -3.63 -2.45
CA THR A 365 27.97 -4.71 -3.42
C THR A 365 26.64 -4.49 -4.18
N MET A 366 26.55 -5.02 -5.40
CA MET A 366 25.30 -5.02 -6.20
C MET A 366 24.26 -6.00 -5.67
N LEU A 367 24.72 -7.07 -5.02
CA LEU A 367 23.91 -8.16 -4.49
C LEU A 367 24.14 -8.31 -2.97
N PRO A 368 23.64 -7.36 -2.15
CA PRO A 368 23.66 -7.48 -0.69
C PRO A 368 22.72 -8.60 -0.22
N GLU A 369 23.29 -9.64 0.38
CA GLU A 369 22.56 -10.74 1.03
C GLU A 369 22.25 -10.40 2.51
N PRO A 370 21.15 -10.90 3.08
CA PRO A 370 20.88 -10.80 4.52
C PRO A 370 21.63 -11.88 5.31
N HIS A 371 22.12 -11.54 6.51
CA HIS A 371 22.69 -12.51 7.43
C HIS A 371 21.61 -13.18 8.30
N GLU A 372 21.86 -14.41 8.75
CA GLU A 372 20.88 -15.23 9.48
C GLU A 372 20.70 -14.77 10.94
N ASP A 373 21.73 -14.19 11.55
CA ASP A 373 21.66 -13.55 12.87
C ASP A 373 20.84 -12.24 12.84
N GLU A 374 20.97 -11.45 11.78
CA GLU A 374 20.13 -10.27 11.52
C GLU A 374 18.65 -10.65 11.36
N ILE A 375 18.36 -11.80 10.74
CA ILE A 375 17.01 -12.36 10.63
C ILE A 375 16.50 -12.85 11.99
N GLN A 376 17.30 -13.60 12.74
CA GLN A 376 16.91 -14.10 14.06
C GLN A 376 16.67 -12.94 15.04
N PHE A 377 17.48 -11.87 14.99
CA PHE A 377 17.26 -10.64 15.74
C PHE A 377 15.89 -10.01 15.47
N ILE A 378 15.45 -9.94 14.20
CA ILE A 378 14.12 -9.41 13.86
C ILE A 378 13.03 -10.33 14.42
N LEU A 379 13.17 -11.65 14.30
CA LEU A 379 12.20 -12.64 14.80
C LEU A 379 12.06 -12.60 16.33
N ASP A 380 13.18 -12.58 17.05
CA ASP A 380 13.21 -12.49 18.52
C ASP A 380 12.55 -11.19 19.01
N ALA A 381 12.82 -10.08 18.34
CA ALA A 381 12.34 -8.76 18.72
C ALA A 381 10.83 -8.55 18.50
N ILE A 382 10.20 -9.25 17.56
CA ILE A 382 8.73 -9.23 17.38
C ILE A 382 8.01 -10.28 18.22
N CYS A 383 8.68 -11.37 18.62
CA CYS A 383 8.08 -12.46 19.40
C CYS A 383 7.49 -11.98 20.74
N ASP A 384 8.20 -11.07 21.41
CA ASP A 384 7.80 -10.46 22.69
C ASP A 384 6.50 -9.63 22.59
N TYR A 385 6.00 -9.33 21.38
CA TYR A 385 4.84 -8.48 21.13
C TYR A 385 3.65 -9.23 20.50
N LEU A 386 3.77 -10.54 20.26
CA LEU A 386 2.78 -11.35 19.56
C LEU A 386 2.26 -12.52 20.42
N ASN A 387 0.97 -12.83 20.26
CA ASN A 387 0.34 -14.00 20.89
C ASN A 387 0.45 -15.29 20.05
N VAL A 388 0.93 -15.18 18.81
CA VAL A 388 1.25 -16.30 17.91
C VAL A 388 2.74 -16.65 18.00
N LYS A 389 3.08 -17.93 17.89
CA LYS A 389 4.48 -18.37 17.83
C LYS A 389 5.14 -17.82 16.58
N VAL A 390 6.13 -16.95 16.75
CA VAL A 390 7.05 -16.54 15.68
C VAL A 390 7.94 -17.73 15.32
N ARG A 391 8.14 -17.99 14.02
CA ARG A 391 8.92 -19.13 13.54
C ARG A 391 9.81 -18.72 12.38
N ARG A 392 11.07 -19.18 12.40
CA ARG A 392 12.02 -19.01 11.30
C ARG A 392 11.56 -19.69 10.00
N SER A 393 10.75 -20.75 10.11
CA SER A 393 10.08 -21.43 8.98
C SER A 393 9.09 -20.56 8.21
N ASP A 394 8.66 -19.44 8.80
CA ASP A 394 7.59 -18.61 8.24
C ASP A 394 8.18 -17.41 7.47
N VAL A 395 9.51 -17.28 7.40
CA VAL A 395 10.18 -16.28 6.55
C VAL A 395 10.10 -16.72 5.09
N LEU A 396 9.26 -16.04 4.31
CA LEU A 396 9.00 -16.33 2.89
C LEU A 396 10.06 -15.75 1.94
N SER A 397 10.72 -14.69 2.38
CA SER A 397 11.78 -13.96 1.69
C SER A 397 12.49 -13.04 2.69
N ALA A 398 13.76 -12.73 2.46
CA ALA A 398 14.52 -11.73 3.21
C ALA A 398 15.40 -10.92 2.26
N TRP A 399 15.74 -9.68 2.60
CA TRP A 399 16.69 -8.89 1.79
C TRP A 399 17.55 -7.98 2.68
N SER A 400 18.72 -7.59 2.18
CA SER A 400 19.58 -6.56 2.77
C SER A 400 19.69 -5.36 1.84
N GLY A 401 19.58 -4.13 2.36
CA GLY A 401 19.73 -2.88 1.60
C GLY A 401 20.88 -2.01 2.14
N ILE A 402 21.73 -1.50 1.24
CA ILE A 402 22.86 -0.63 1.62
C ILE A 402 22.41 0.83 1.68
N ARG A 403 22.51 1.45 2.87
CA ARG A 403 22.27 2.87 3.13
C ARG A 403 23.52 3.68 2.75
N PRO A 404 23.41 4.68 1.86
CA PRO A 404 24.52 5.57 1.53
C PRO A 404 24.63 6.69 2.57
N LEU A 405 25.08 6.39 3.78
CA LEU A 405 25.25 7.43 4.81
C LEU A 405 26.42 8.34 4.41
N ALA A 406 26.20 9.65 4.41
CA ALA A 406 27.17 10.62 3.90
C ALA A 406 27.95 11.31 5.02
N MET A 407 29.27 11.40 4.88
CA MET A 407 30.08 12.40 5.60
C MET A 407 30.08 13.71 4.82
N ASP A 408 29.97 14.85 5.49
CA ASP A 408 30.17 16.16 4.86
C ASP A 408 31.69 16.42 4.66
N PRO A 409 32.18 16.61 3.41
CA PRO A 409 33.59 16.91 3.14
C PRO A 409 34.13 18.17 3.86
N LYS A 410 33.23 19.07 4.31
CA LYS A 410 33.57 20.33 4.98
C LYS A 410 33.54 20.23 6.51
N ALA A 411 33.09 19.11 7.07
CA ALA A 411 33.06 18.92 8.51
C ALA A 411 34.47 18.68 9.07
N LYS A 412 34.80 19.32 10.19
CA LYS A 412 36.13 19.21 10.83
C LYS A 412 36.38 17.87 11.53
N ASN A 413 35.32 17.12 11.85
CA ASN A 413 35.39 15.83 12.54
C ASN A 413 34.75 14.75 11.67
N THR A 414 35.46 13.64 11.44
CA THR A 414 34.99 12.49 10.63
C THR A 414 33.83 11.71 11.27
N GLU A 415 33.53 11.95 12.55
CA GLU A 415 32.43 11.29 13.27
C GLU A 415 31.04 11.87 12.95
N SER A 416 30.96 13.05 12.32
CA SER A 416 29.68 13.70 11.99
C SER A 416 29.10 13.20 10.66
N ILE A 417 28.58 11.97 10.67
CA ILE A 417 27.71 11.46 9.59
C ILE A 417 26.47 12.36 9.46
N SER A 418 26.24 12.89 8.27
CA SER A 418 25.09 13.74 7.98
C SER A 418 23.78 12.95 8.12
N ARG A 419 22.79 13.56 8.78
CA ARG A 419 21.42 13.03 8.88
C ARG A 419 20.50 13.49 7.76
N ASP A 420 21.01 14.34 6.87
CA ASP A 420 20.36 14.80 5.64
C ASP A 420 21.17 14.29 4.43
N HIS A 421 20.92 14.85 3.25
CA HIS A 421 21.74 14.68 2.07
C HIS A 421 22.93 15.65 2.05
N VAL A 422 23.86 15.43 1.13
CA VAL A 422 25.01 16.28 0.84
C VAL A 422 25.08 16.49 -0.67
N VAL A 423 25.28 17.74 -1.10
CA VAL A 423 25.52 18.13 -2.50
C VAL A 423 26.88 18.82 -2.60
N SER A 424 27.74 18.35 -3.49
CA SER A 424 29.06 18.94 -3.74
C SER A 424 29.45 18.90 -5.23
N GLU A 425 30.26 19.86 -5.66
CA GLU A 425 31.00 19.80 -6.92
C GLU A 425 32.47 19.58 -6.57
N ASP A 426 32.86 18.31 -6.38
CA ASP A 426 34.22 17.94 -5.98
C ASP A 426 35.21 17.96 -7.16
N TYR A 427 34.68 17.89 -8.39
CA TYR A 427 35.44 17.99 -9.63
C TYR A 427 34.66 18.88 -10.62
N PRO A 428 35.30 19.79 -11.37
CA PRO A 428 34.60 20.71 -12.26
C PRO A 428 33.70 19.96 -13.27
N GLY A 429 32.41 20.28 -13.26
CA GLY A 429 31.40 19.67 -14.12
C GLY A 429 30.73 18.41 -13.57
N LEU A 430 31.13 17.93 -12.39
CA LEU A 430 30.54 16.77 -11.73
C LEU A 430 29.94 17.14 -10.37
N VAL A 431 28.63 17.42 -10.37
CA VAL A 431 27.85 17.61 -9.14
C VAL A 431 27.46 16.24 -8.60
N THR A 432 27.89 15.91 -7.38
CA THR A 432 27.47 14.70 -6.67
C THR A 432 26.40 15.02 -5.64
N ILE A 433 25.34 14.20 -5.59
CA ILE A 433 24.41 14.14 -4.47
C ILE A 433 24.40 12.74 -3.86
N THR A 434 24.46 12.68 -2.52
CA THR A 434 24.31 11.43 -1.76
C THR A 434 23.79 11.69 -0.34
N GLY A 435 23.61 10.65 0.47
CA GLY A 435 22.91 10.74 1.75
C GLY A 435 21.38 10.81 1.59
N GLY A 436 20.72 11.47 2.54
CA GLY A 436 19.28 11.71 2.47
C GLY A 436 18.39 10.49 2.73
N LYS A 437 17.13 10.56 2.30
CA LYS A 437 16.08 9.57 2.58
C LYS A 437 15.11 9.46 1.40
N TRP A 438 14.41 8.34 1.27
CA TRP A 438 13.36 8.19 0.25
C TRP A 438 12.30 9.31 0.39
N THR A 439 11.81 9.60 1.61
CA THR A 439 10.83 10.67 1.88
C THR A 439 11.16 12.00 1.19
N THR A 440 12.44 12.39 1.15
CA THR A 440 12.91 13.69 0.69
C THR A 440 13.52 13.65 -0.71
N TYR A 441 13.27 12.61 -1.52
CA TYR A 441 13.91 12.47 -2.83
C TYR A 441 13.62 13.66 -3.78
N ARG A 442 12.48 14.32 -3.62
CA ARG A 442 12.01 15.42 -4.47
C ARG A 442 12.70 16.74 -4.12
N SER A 443 12.80 17.10 -2.84
CA SER A 443 13.66 18.22 -2.42
C SER A 443 15.15 17.95 -2.66
N MET A 444 15.64 16.73 -2.42
CA MET A 444 17.00 16.32 -2.79
C MET A 444 17.29 16.52 -4.29
N ALA A 445 16.31 16.23 -5.16
CA ALA A 445 16.44 16.45 -6.59
C ALA A 445 16.46 17.95 -6.95
N GLU A 446 15.64 18.77 -6.28
CA GLU A 446 15.59 20.22 -6.42
C GLU A 446 16.93 20.86 -6.02
N ASP A 447 17.48 20.49 -4.85
CA ASP A 447 18.78 20.96 -4.34
C ASP A 447 19.96 20.53 -5.25
N ALA A 448 19.97 19.28 -5.73
CA ALA A 448 20.99 18.79 -6.66
C ALA A 448 20.94 19.48 -8.03
N LEU A 449 19.73 19.75 -8.55
CA LEU A 449 19.56 20.41 -9.82
C LEU A 449 19.90 21.90 -9.75
N ASP A 450 19.60 22.59 -8.65
CA ASP A 450 20.00 23.99 -8.45
C ASP A 450 21.53 24.13 -8.43
N ALA A 451 22.24 23.18 -7.81
CA ALA A 451 23.70 23.09 -7.88
C ALA A 451 24.21 22.81 -9.31
N ALA A 452 23.56 21.90 -10.05
CA ALA A 452 23.90 21.59 -11.44
C ALA A 452 23.67 22.79 -12.39
N ILE A 453 22.56 23.50 -12.25
CA ILE A 453 22.25 24.74 -12.97
C ILE A 453 23.34 25.79 -12.74
N LYS A 454 23.78 25.95 -11.49
CA LYS A 454 24.87 26.88 -11.14
C LYS A 454 26.21 26.48 -11.73
N SER A 455 26.59 25.19 -11.67
CA SER A 455 27.84 24.68 -12.26
C SER A 455 27.85 24.81 -13.78
N GLY A 456 26.80 24.33 -14.45
CA GLY A 456 26.67 24.34 -15.91
C GLY A 456 26.31 25.69 -16.52
N LYS A 457 26.07 26.73 -15.70
CA LYS A 457 25.56 28.05 -16.10
C LYS A 457 24.29 27.95 -16.97
N LEU A 458 23.37 27.08 -16.55
CA LEU A 458 22.17 26.73 -17.32
C LEU A 458 21.08 27.80 -17.15
N ASN A 459 20.26 27.98 -18.19
CA ASN A 459 19.12 28.91 -18.21
C ASN A 459 17.81 28.11 -18.30
N PRO A 460 17.27 27.59 -17.19
CA PRO A 460 15.98 26.88 -17.18
C PRO A 460 14.83 27.82 -17.55
N THR A 461 13.81 27.29 -18.22
CA THR A 461 12.58 28.04 -18.57
C THR A 461 11.65 28.20 -17.37
N ASN A 462 11.60 27.22 -16.46
CA ASN A 462 10.76 27.24 -15.27
C ASN A 462 11.57 27.08 -13.97
N LYS A 463 11.00 27.51 -12.84
CA LYS A 463 11.40 27.05 -11.50
C LYS A 463 10.98 25.58 -11.30
N CYS A 464 11.41 24.95 -10.20
CA CYS A 464 10.99 23.58 -9.86
C CYS A 464 9.45 23.44 -9.91
N LEU A 465 8.96 22.48 -10.71
CA LEU A 465 7.53 22.21 -10.87
C LEU A 465 7.08 20.94 -10.12
N THR A 466 8.02 20.12 -9.64
CA THR A 466 7.77 18.77 -9.09
C THR A 466 6.83 18.75 -7.89
N TYR A 467 6.71 19.85 -7.14
CA TYR A 467 5.76 20.00 -6.03
C TYR A 467 4.29 19.99 -6.49
N ASN A 468 4.00 20.27 -7.77
CA ASN A 468 2.64 20.38 -8.29
C ASN A 468 2.29 19.34 -9.37
N ILE A 469 3.19 18.38 -9.63
CA ILE A 469 3.06 17.39 -10.71
C ILE A 469 2.75 16.01 -10.12
N GLN A 470 1.58 15.48 -10.48
CA GLN A 470 1.26 14.08 -10.26
C GLN A 470 2.01 13.20 -11.25
N LEU A 471 2.46 12.03 -10.79
CA LEU A 471 3.20 11.06 -11.61
C LEU A 471 2.27 10.28 -12.56
N MET A 472 2.86 9.53 -13.49
CA MET A 472 2.10 8.65 -14.38
C MET A 472 1.13 7.77 -13.57
N GLY A 473 -0.14 7.73 -13.99
CA GLY A 473 -1.18 6.91 -13.37
C GLY A 473 -1.89 7.55 -12.17
N ALA A 474 -1.42 8.68 -11.65
CA ALA A 474 -2.02 9.33 -10.49
C ALA A 474 -3.20 10.27 -10.82
N GLU A 475 -3.11 11.07 -11.88
CA GLU A 475 -4.18 12.00 -12.27
C GLU A 475 -5.45 11.21 -12.64
N GLY A 476 -6.59 11.60 -12.05
CA GLY A 476 -7.86 10.91 -12.21
C GLY A 476 -8.00 9.56 -11.47
N TRP A 477 -7.03 9.15 -10.63
CA TRP A 477 -7.14 7.93 -9.83
C TRP A 477 -7.85 8.16 -8.50
N GLU A 478 -8.84 7.32 -8.19
CA GLU A 478 -9.46 7.19 -6.87
C GLU A 478 -9.24 5.79 -6.25
N PRO A 479 -9.28 5.63 -4.91
CA PRO A 479 -9.27 4.31 -4.27
C PRO A 479 -10.38 3.35 -4.71
N ALA A 480 -11.45 3.85 -5.34
CA ALA A 480 -12.53 3.04 -5.90
C ALA A 480 -12.26 2.53 -7.33
N SER A 481 -11.19 2.98 -8.01
CA SER A 481 -10.93 2.72 -9.44
C SER A 481 -10.86 1.23 -9.80
N PHE A 482 -10.45 0.37 -8.85
CA PHE A 482 -10.46 -1.08 -9.04
C PHE A 482 -11.85 -1.65 -9.38
N THR A 483 -12.93 -0.97 -9.00
CA THR A 483 -14.31 -1.39 -9.33
C THR A 483 -14.58 -1.31 -10.83
N VAL A 484 -14.00 -0.33 -11.53
CA VAL A 484 -14.07 -0.20 -12.99
C VAL A 484 -13.39 -1.40 -13.65
N LEU A 485 -12.17 -1.73 -13.20
CA LEU A 485 -11.41 -2.89 -13.68
C LEU A 485 -12.18 -4.20 -13.45
N ALA A 486 -12.72 -4.38 -12.23
CA ALA A 486 -13.49 -5.57 -11.86
C ALA A 486 -14.78 -5.72 -12.67
N GLN A 487 -15.47 -4.63 -13.00
CA GLN A 487 -16.76 -4.66 -13.72
C GLN A 487 -16.61 -4.77 -15.23
N GLN A 488 -15.63 -4.08 -15.82
CA GLN A 488 -15.49 -3.98 -17.29
C GLN A 488 -14.68 -5.13 -17.89
N TYR A 489 -13.68 -5.67 -17.17
CA TYR A 489 -12.74 -6.65 -17.73
C TYR A 489 -13.09 -8.08 -17.33
N VAL A 490 -13.22 -8.93 -18.33
CA VAL A 490 -13.81 -10.26 -18.19
C VAL A 490 -12.78 -11.32 -18.57
N ARG A 491 -12.19 -11.94 -17.55
CA ARG A 491 -11.22 -13.03 -17.69
C ARG A 491 -11.91 -14.27 -18.25
N MET A 492 -11.51 -14.65 -19.46
CA MET A 492 -11.96 -15.89 -20.09
C MET A 492 -11.45 -17.12 -19.32
N LYS A 493 -12.37 -17.86 -18.67
CA LYS A 493 -12.04 -19.02 -17.84
C LYS A 493 -12.41 -20.31 -18.57
N ARG A 494 -11.44 -21.19 -18.78
CA ARG A 494 -11.71 -22.56 -19.25
C ARG A 494 -12.30 -23.39 -18.11
N THR A 495 -13.48 -23.97 -18.35
CA THR A 495 -14.15 -24.89 -17.43
C THR A 495 -13.51 -26.27 -17.44
N TYR A 496 -13.82 -27.11 -16.45
CA TYR A 496 -13.40 -28.52 -16.42
C TYR A 496 -13.86 -29.28 -17.67
N THR A 497 -15.04 -28.93 -18.21
CA THR A 497 -15.60 -29.40 -19.49
C THR A 497 -14.94 -28.78 -20.75
N GLY A 498 -13.77 -28.15 -20.64
CA GLY A 498 -13.01 -27.56 -21.75
C GLY A 498 -13.60 -26.28 -22.37
N LYS A 499 -14.91 -26.02 -22.18
CA LYS A 499 -15.64 -24.82 -22.63
C LYS A 499 -15.08 -23.56 -21.95
N VAL A 500 -14.80 -22.52 -22.74
CA VAL A 500 -14.43 -21.19 -22.22
C VAL A 500 -15.71 -20.44 -21.85
N VAL A 501 -15.71 -19.81 -20.67
CA VAL A 501 -16.83 -19.02 -20.13
C VAL A 501 -16.28 -17.67 -19.63
N PRO A 502 -16.94 -16.54 -19.90
CA PRO A 502 -16.53 -15.25 -19.36
C PRO A 502 -16.67 -15.24 -17.84
N GLY A 503 -15.61 -14.85 -17.11
CA GLY A 503 -15.62 -14.68 -15.66
C GLY A 503 -15.13 -13.29 -15.27
N VAL A 504 -15.80 -12.67 -14.29
CA VAL A 504 -15.44 -11.35 -13.75
C VAL A 504 -13.96 -11.34 -13.29
N MET A 505 -13.23 -10.24 -13.51
CA MET A 505 -11.89 -10.10 -12.93
C MET A 505 -11.98 -10.17 -11.39
N ASP A 506 -11.10 -10.98 -10.80
CA ASP A 506 -11.04 -11.16 -9.34
C ASP A 506 -10.67 -9.83 -8.64
N THR A 507 -11.36 -9.53 -7.54
CA THR A 507 -11.21 -8.29 -6.78
C THR A 507 -9.77 -8.06 -6.31
N ASN A 508 -9.01 -9.11 -5.99
CA ASN A 508 -7.64 -8.95 -5.52
C ASN A 508 -6.68 -8.59 -6.67
N ALA A 509 -6.86 -9.17 -7.85
CA ALA A 509 -6.17 -8.74 -9.06
C ALA A 509 -6.57 -7.30 -9.47
N ALA A 510 -7.86 -6.96 -9.43
CA ALA A 510 -8.34 -5.62 -9.76
C ALA A 510 -7.80 -4.55 -8.78
N LYS A 511 -7.82 -4.81 -7.47
CA LYS A 511 -7.18 -3.96 -6.43
C LYS A 511 -5.68 -3.78 -6.74
N HIS A 512 -4.96 -4.88 -6.97
CA HIS A 512 -3.53 -4.87 -7.26
C HIS A 512 -3.21 -4.01 -8.47
N LEU A 513 -3.85 -4.24 -9.61
CA LEU A 513 -3.62 -3.45 -10.83
C LEU A 513 -3.91 -1.96 -10.59
N SER A 514 -5.03 -1.65 -9.94
CA SER A 514 -5.44 -0.28 -9.60
C SER A 514 -4.41 0.44 -8.74
N HIS A 515 -3.79 -0.22 -7.77
CA HIS A 515 -2.72 0.38 -6.95
C HIS A 515 -1.36 0.41 -7.66
N ALA A 516 -1.01 -0.63 -8.42
CA ALA A 516 0.31 -0.76 -9.03
C ALA A 516 0.50 0.14 -10.27
N TYR A 517 -0.57 0.41 -11.04
CA TYR A 517 -0.51 1.15 -12.31
C TYR A 517 -1.45 2.36 -12.37
N GLY A 518 -2.23 2.62 -11.32
CA GLY A 518 -3.13 3.77 -11.27
C GLY A 518 -4.15 3.76 -12.40
N THR A 519 -4.36 4.88 -13.10
CA THR A 519 -5.21 4.93 -14.30
C THR A 519 -4.69 4.09 -15.47
N ARG A 520 -3.38 3.80 -15.55
CA ARG A 520 -2.82 2.90 -16.59
C ARG A 520 -3.17 1.42 -16.39
N ALA A 521 -3.74 1.05 -15.25
CA ALA A 521 -4.25 -0.30 -14.98
C ALA A 521 -5.27 -0.80 -16.03
N VAL A 522 -5.98 0.14 -16.67
CA VAL A 522 -6.91 -0.11 -17.79
C VAL A 522 -6.19 -0.78 -18.96
N HIS A 523 -4.96 -0.39 -19.28
CA HIS A 523 -4.17 -0.98 -20.37
C HIS A 523 -3.71 -2.40 -20.03
N VAL A 524 -3.27 -2.64 -18.79
CA VAL A 524 -2.90 -3.99 -18.32
C VAL A 524 -4.11 -4.94 -18.37
N ALA A 525 -5.29 -4.46 -17.99
CA ALA A 525 -6.53 -5.21 -18.08
C ALA A 525 -6.96 -5.48 -19.54
N GLY A 526 -6.71 -4.52 -20.45
CA GLY A 526 -6.86 -4.69 -21.89
C GLY A 526 -5.99 -5.81 -22.46
N ILE A 527 -4.69 -5.82 -22.15
CA ILE A 527 -3.75 -6.88 -22.53
C ILE A 527 -4.20 -8.24 -21.95
N ALA A 528 -4.61 -8.27 -20.68
CA ALA A 528 -5.11 -9.48 -20.02
C ALA A 528 -6.33 -10.11 -20.71
N GLN A 529 -7.21 -9.28 -21.29
CA GLN A 529 -8.41 -9.72 -22.00
C GLN A 529 -8.12 -10.07 -23.47
N ASN A 530 -7.44 -9.19 -24.19
CA ASN A 530 -7.29 -9.27 -25.65
C ASN A 530 -6.21 -10.27 -26.07
N GLU A 531 -5.15 -10.43 -25.27
CA GLU A 531 -3.99 -11.26 -25.60
C GLU A 531 -3.97 -12.58 -24.81
N ASN A 532 -5.06 -12.91 -24.11
CA ASN A 532 -5.22 -14.13 -23.29
C ASN A 532 -4.20 -14.25 -22.12
N LEU A 533 -3.57 -13.14 -21.73
CA LEU A 533 -2.61 -13.05 -20.62
C LEU A 533 -3.28 -12.76 -19.25
N GLY A 534 -4.59 -12.99 -19.13
CA GLY A 534 -5.35 -12.82 -17.88
C GLY A 534 -5.16 -13.92 -16.83
N LYS A 535 -4.13 -14.77 -16.95
CA LYS A 535 -3.77 -15.75 -15.92
C LYS A 535 -2.95 -15.09 -14.82
N ARG A 536 -2.96 -15.67 -13.61
CA ARG A 536 -2.04 -15.27 -12.52
C ARG A 536 -0.71 -16.00 -12.69
N LEU A 537 0.41 -15.30 -12.46
CA LEU A 537 1.77 -15.83 -12.56
C LEU A 537 2.11 -16.83 -11.44
N ALA A 538 1.57 -16.61 -10.23
CA ALA A 538 1.77 -17.48 -9.09
C ALA A 538 0.45 -17.72 -8.34
N HIS A 539 0.30 -18.90 -7.73
CA HIS A 539 -0.85 -19.20 -6.88
C HIS A 539 -0.82 -18.35 -5.61
N GLY A 540 -1.99 -17.92 -5.12
CA GLY A 540 -2.11 -16.99 -3.99
C GLY A 540 -1.95 -15.52 -4.38
N TYR A 541 -0.92 -15.17 -5.16
CA TYR A 541 -0.58 -13.79 -5.51
C TYR A 541 -1.45 -13.19 -6.63
N PRO A 542 -1.73 -11.87 -6.61
CA PRO A 542 -2.65 -11.23 -7.56
C PRO A 542 -2.06 -11.01 -8.96
N PHE A 543 -0.74 -11.10 -9.11
CA PHE A 543 0.03 -10.71 -10.30
C PHE A 543 -0.38 -11.49 -11.57
N LEU A 544 -0.62 -10.78 -12.68
CA LEU A 544 -1.06 -11.35 -13.95
C LEU A 544 0.07 -11.49 -14.99
N GLU A 545 -0.08 -12.43 -15.92
CA GLU A 545 0.84 -12.57 -17.08
C GLU A 545 0.87 -11.28 -17.93
N ALA A 546 -0.24 -10.56 -18.02
CA ALA A 546 -0.37 -9.30 -18.77
C ALA A 546 0.51 -8.16 -18.24
N GLU A 547 0.88 -8.20 -16.96
CA GLU A 547 1.80 -7.21 -16.38
C GLU A 547 3.20 -7.34 -16.99
N VAL A 548 3.63 -8.56 -17.34
CA VAL A 548 4.95 -8.79 -17.94
C VAL A 548 5.04 -8.09 -19.31
N ALA A 549 4.02 -8.30 -20.15
CA ALA A 549 3.91 -7.66 -21.46
C ALA A 549 3.76 -6.13 -21.36
N TYR A 550 2.94 -5.63 -20.42
CA TYR A 550 2.81 -4.19 -20.19
C TYR A 550 4.14 -3.55 -19.78
N CYS A 551 4.83 -4.12 -18.80
CA CYS A 551 6.09 -3.58 -18.30
C CYS A 551 7.22 -3.61 -19.34
N ALA A 552 7.27 -4.64 -20.19
CA ALA A 552 8.21 -4.69 -21.31
C ALA A 552 7.94 -3.56 -22.32
N ARG A 553 6.65 -3.35 -22.67
CA ARG A 553 6.24 -2.37 -23.68
C ARG A 553 6.29 -0.91 -23.20
N GLN A 554 6.08 -0.63 -21.91
CA GLN A 554 5.82 0.73 -21.41
C GLN A 554 6.66 1.15 -20.18
N GLU A 555 7.42 0.24 -19.57
CA GLU A 555 8.15 0.53 -18.32
C GLU A 555 9.59 -0.01 -18.33
N TYR A 556 10.21 -0.13 -19.52
CA TYR A 556 11.61 -0.53 -19.72
C TYR A 556 12.00 -1.83 -18.99
N CYS A 557 11.16 -2.87 -19.07
CA CYS A 557 11.43 -4.15 -18.42
C CYS A 557 12.26 -5.05 -19.36
N GLU A 558 13.58 -5.02 -19.22
CA GLU A 558 14.55 -5.64 -20.15
C GLU A 558 15.17 -6.94 -19.60
N SER A 559 14.89 -7.31 -18.34
CA SER A 559 15.28 -8.60 -17.76
C SER A 559 14.13 -9.25 -16.98
N ALA A 560 14.23 -10.55 -16.73
CA ALA A 560 13.29 -11.26 -15.87
C ALA A 560 13.34 -10.75 -14.42
N VAL A 561 14.52 -10.27 -13.97
CA VAL A 561 14.73 -9.68 -12.65
C VAL A 561 14.00 -8.35 -12.52
N ASP A 562 13.98 -7.54 -13.59
CA ASP A 562 13.25 -6.26 -13.65
C ASP A 562 11.77 -6.48 -13.29
N PHE A 563 11.18 -7.52 -13.86
CA PHE A 563 9.80 -7.89 -13.57
C PHE A 563 9.63 -8.42 -12.14
N ILE A 564 10.28 -9.54 -11.79
CA ILE A 564 9.99 -10.26 -10.53
C ILE A 564 10.44 -9.49 -9.28
N ALA A 565 11.48 -8.66 -9.40
CA ALA A 565 12.01 -7.89 -8.29
C ALA A 565 11.41 -6.49 -8.22
N ARG A 566 11.31 -5.77 -9.35
CA ARG A 566 11.07 -4.31 -9.35
C ARG A 566 9.66 -3.94 -9.79
N ARG A 567 9.08 -4.60 -10.80
CA ARG A 567 7.69 -4.35 -11.25
C ARG A 567 6.66 -5.01 -10.32
N CYS A 568 6.61 -6.35 -10.25
CA CYS A 568 5.57 -7.04 -9.46
C CYS A 568 5.96 -7.34 -8.00
N ARG A 569 7.25 -7.18 -7.64
CA ARG A 569 7.80 -7.37 -6.27
C ARG A 569 7.73 -8.80 -5.73
N LEU A 570 7.31 -9.81 -6.51
CA LEU A 570 7.13 -11.20 -6.04
C LEU A 570 8.40 -11.79 -5.40
N ALA A 571 9.60 -11.46 -5.89
CA ALA A 571 10.87 -11.90 -5.29
C ALA A 571 11.05 -11.42 -3.83
N PHE A 572 10.55 -10.22 -3.51
CA PHE A 572 10.56 -9.70 -2.15
C PHE A 572 9.49 -10.34 -1.27
N LEU A 573 8.41 -10.93 -1.84
CA LEU A 573 7.26 -11.43 -1.08
C LEU A 573 7.33 -12.93 -0.78
N ASP A 574 7.82 -13.72 -1.73
CA ASP A 574 7.84 -15.19 -1.68
C ASP A 574 8.82 -15.72 -2.73
N THR A 575 10.03 -16.06 -2.28
CA THR A 575 11.15 -16.42 -3.18
C THR A 575 10.86 -17.70 -3.97
N ASP A 576 10.10 -18.65 -3.41
CA ASP A 576 9.74 -19.89 -4.08
C ASP A 576 8.56 -19.73 -5.05
N ALA A 577 7.62 -18.82 -4.78
CA ALA A 577 6.63 -18.40 -5.78
C ALA A 577 7.29 -17.64 -6.94
N ALA A 578 8.27 -16.78 -6.67
CA ALA A 578 9.05 -16.11 -7.70
C ALA A 578 9.82 -17.10 -8.58
N ASN A 579 10.52 -18.07 -7.99
CA ASN A 579 11.25 -19.13 -8.70
C ASN A 579 10.33 -20.00 -9.58
N ARG A 580 9.09 -20.27 -9.13
CA ARG A 580 8.08 -20.99 -9.92
C ARG A 580 7.47 -20.14 -11.05
N ALA A 581 7.35 -18.83 -10.87
CA ALA A 581 6.83 -17.92 -11.89
C ALA A 581 7.90 -17.58 -12.97
N LEU A 582 9.17 -17.56 -12.59
CA LEU A 582 10.31 -17.12 -13.41
C LEU A 582 10.33 -17.70 -14.84
N PRO A 583 10.13 -19.02 -15.09
CA PRO A 583 10.11 -19.55 -16.46
C PRO A 583 9.00 -18.95 -17.34
N ARG A 584 7.82 -18.69 -16.77
CA ARG A 584 6.68 -18.10 -17.49
C ARG A 584 6.86 -16.60 -17.75
N VAL A 585 7.52 -15.88 -16.83
CA VAL A 585 7.94 -14.49 -17.04
C VAL A 585 8.94 -14.42 -18.20
N ILE A 586 9.96 -15.29 -18.22
CA ILE A 586 10.95 -15.36 -19.30
C ILE A 586 10.30 -15.71 -20.65
N GLU A 587 9.34 -16.64 -20.68
CA GLU A 587 8.61 -17.00 -21.90
C GLU A 587 7.87 -15.80 -22.52
N ILE A 588 7.25 -14.94 -21.69
CA ILE A 588 6.53 -13.75 -22.15
C ILE A 588 7.53 -12.66 -22.58
N LEU A 589 8.55 -12.34 -21.77
CA LEU A 589 9.58 -11.36 -22.15
C LEU A 589 10.31 -11.77 -23.44
N ALA A 590 10.55 -13.06 -23.65
CA ALA A 590 11.14 -13.57 -24.89
C ALA A 590 10.22 -13.43 -26.11
N ALA A 591 8.90 -13.36 -25.93
CA ALA A 591 7.95 -13.08 -27.01
C ALA A 591 7.92 -11.59 -27.36
N GLU A 592 7.94 -10.70 -26.36
CA GLU A 592 8.01 -9.24 -26.54
C GLU A 592 9.33 -8.81 -27.20
N HIS A 593 10.45 -9.23 -26.61
CA HIS A 593 11.81 -8.85 -27.01
C HIS A 593 12.46 -9.78 -28.04
N LYS A 594 11.73 -10.81 -28.51
CA LYS A 594 12.16 -11.79 -29.53
C LYS A 594 13.44 -12.56 -29.15
N TRP A 595 13.64 -12.83 -27.86
CA TRP A 595 14.84 -13.51 -27.35
C TRP A 595 14.96 -14.95 -27.84
N ASP A 596 16.18 -15.34 -28.19
CA ASP A 596 16.53 -16.71 -28.54
C ASP A 596 16.56 -17.65 -27.30
N LYS A 597 16.90 -18.93 -27.52
CA LYS A 597 17.00 -19.91 -26.43
C LYS A 597 18.27 -19.76 -25.58
N SER A 598 19.32 -19.10 -26.09
CA SER A 598 20.50 -18.75 -25.30
C SER A 598 20.17 -17.69 -24.24
N ARG A 599 19.58 -16.57 -24.64
CA ARG A 599 19.16 -15.49 -23.71
C ARG A 599 18.10 -15.96 -22.72
N GLN A 600 17.14 -16.78 -23.15
CA GLN A 600 16.18 -17.39 -22.21
C GLN A 600 16.85 -18.25 -21.12
N LYS A 601 17.97 -18.92 -21.43
CA LYS A 601 18.76 -19.69 -20.47
C LYS A 601 19.62 -18.78 -19.59
N GLU A 602 20.17 -17.70 -20.14
CA GLU A 602 20.91 -16.66 -19.40
C GLU A 602 20.03 -15.98 -18.35
N GLU A 603 18.83 -15.53 -18.75
CA GLU A 603 17.82 -14.91 -17.86
C GLU A 603 17.35 -15.88 -16.77
N LEU A 604 17.19 -17.18 -17.09
CA LEU A 604 16.85 -18.19 -16.09
C LEU A 604 17.99 -18.43 -15.09
N LYS A 605 19.25 -18.29 -15.51
CA LYS A 605 20.42 -18.34 -14.62
C LYS A 605 20.45 -17.08 -13.73
N LYS A 606 20.49 -15.88 -14.33
CA LYS A 606 20.52 -14.59 -13.63
C LYS A 606 19.36 -14.45 -12.64
N GLY A 607 18.14 -14.81 -13.05
CA GLY A 607 16.95 -14.79 -12.19
C GLY A 607 17.03 -15.74 -11.00
N LYS A 608 17.66 -16.91 -11.14
CA LYS A 608 17.90 -17.82 -10.02
C LYS A 608 19.00 -17.31 -9.10
N GLU A 609 20.13 -16.88 -9.65
CA GLU A 609 21.25 -16.32 -8.88
C GLU A 609 20.81 -15.11 -8.05
N PHE A 610 19.95 -14.24 -8.62
CA PHE A 610 19.30 -13.16 -7.89
C PHE A 610 18.33 -13.66 -6.80
N LEU A 611 17.47 -14.64 -7.07
CA LEU A 611 16.54 -15.16 -6.06
C LEU A 611 17.26 -15.88 -4.90
N GLU A 612 18.43 -16.48 -5.13
CA GLU A 612 19.26 -17.03 -4.05
C GLU A 612 19.79 -15.96 -3.09
N THR A 613 19.88 -14.68 -3.48
CA THR A 613 20.25 -13.59 -2.53
C THR A 613 19.13 -13.25 -1.56
N PHE A 614 17.92 -13.76 -1.79
CA PHE A 614 16.75 -13.62 -0.91
C PHE A 614 16.54 -14.83 0.00
N LYS A 615 17.47 -15.80 -0.02
CA LYS A 615 17.49 -16.98 0.84
C LYS A 615 18.70 -16.92 1.77
N SER A 616 18.49 -16.65 3.05
CA SER A 616 19.57 -16.64 4.05
C SER A 616 20.14 -18.03 4.38
N SER A 617 19.60 -19.11 3.78
CA SER A 617 20.05 -20.49 4.00
C SER A 617 21.52 -20.73 3.63
N LYS A 618 22.16 -19.89 2.80
CA LYS A 618 23.61 -19.94 2.55
C LYS A 618 24.43 -19.57 3.79
N ASN A 619 23.96 -18.57 4.55
CA ASN A 619 24.65 -17.99 5.70
C ASN A 619 24.15 -18.59 7.03
N ALA A 620 23.31 -19.63 6.97
CA ALA A 620 22.79 -20.37 8.11
C ALA A 620 23.84 -21.34 8.71
N GLN A 621 25.06 -20.87 8.95
CA GLN A 621 26.01 -21.49 9.89
C GLN A 621 25.55 -21.21 11.33
N PHE A 622 24.30 -21.53 11.65
CA PHE A 622 23.82 -21.46 13.01
C PHE A 622 24.47 -22.60 13.80
N HIS A 623 25.40 -22.26 14.68
CA HIS A 623 25.97 -23.16 15.67
C HIS A 623 24.91 -23.54 16.73
N ASP A 624 23.91 -24.33 16.34
CA ASP A 624 23.21 -25.15 17.34
C ASP A 624 24.24 -26.10 17.96
N GLY A 625 24.29 -26.11 19.30
CA GLY A 625 25.40 -26.62 20.11
C GLY A 625 25.56 -28.15 20.10
N LYS A 626 25.04 -28.83 19.07
CA LYS A 626 24.95 -30.29 18.96
C LYS A 626 25.46 -30.87 17.64
N HIS A 627 25.63 -30.07 16.58
CA HIS A 627 26.09 -30.57 15.27
C HIS A 627 27.49 -30.11 14.84
N SER A 628 28.11 -29.17 15.56
CA SER A 628 29.42 -28.61 15.18
C SER A 628 30.59 -29.61 15.30
N TYR A 629 30.46 -30.67 16.09
CA TYR A 629 31.52 -31.66 16.30
C TYR A 629 31.74 -32.60 15.11
N LEU A 630 30.69 -33.09 14.45
CA LEU A 630 30.85 -34.04 13.32
C LEU A 630 31.46 -33.39 12.08
N ILE A 631 31.02 -32.18 11.71
CA ILE A 631 31.46 -31.53 10.47
C ILE A 631 32.92 -31.04 10.58
N MET A 632 33.31 -30.51 11.74
CA MET A 632 34.71 -30.13 11.98
C MET A 632 35.64 -31.36 12.03
N ALA A 633 35.20 -32.49 12.59
CA ALA A 633 35.97 -33.73 12.56
C ALA A 633 36.18 -34.24 11.12
N ALA A 634 35.14 -34.21 10.29
CA ALA A 634 35.22 -34.61 8.88
C ALA A 634 36.16 -33.71 8.06
N LEU A 635 36.09 -32.39 8.22
CA LEU A 635 37.02 -31.46 7.55
C LEU A 635 38.45 -31.59 8.05
N ALA A 636 38.67 -31.76 9.36
CA ALA A 636 40.00 -31.96 9.92
C ALA A 636 40.67 -33.24 9.39
N ALA A 637 39.91 -34.34 9.30
CA ALA A 637 40.39 -35.58 8.69
C ALA A 637 40.76 -35.41 7.21
N ALA A 638 39.92 -34.73 6.43
CA ALA A 638 40.18 -34.47 5.01
C ALA A 638 41.43 -33.59 4.77
N VAL A 639 41.68 -32.59 5.63
CA VAL A 639 42.86 -31.71 5.52
C VAL A 639 44.15 -32.38 6.01
N ALA A 640 44.06 -33.22 7.06
CA ALA A 640 45.20 -34.00 7.55
C ALA A 640 45.68 -35.06 6.54
N ALA A 641 44.75 -35.69 5.81
CA ALA A 641 45.05 -36.63 4.73
C ALA A 641 45.77 -35.98 3.52
N ALA A 642 45.68 -34.66 3.37
CA ALA A 642 46.23 -33.93 2.21
C ALA A 642 47.64 -33.34 2.43
N THR A 643 48.19 -33.40 3.65
CA THR A 643 49.42 -32.68 4.03
C THR A 643 50.53 -33.56 4.65
N SER A 644 50.43 -34.89 4.50
CA SER A 644 51.38 -35.87 5.02
C SER A 644 52.28 -36.53 3.95
N ALA A 645 52.66 -35.75 2.93
CA ALA A 645 53.75 -36.07 2.00
C ALA A 645 54.78 -34.92 1.98
N PHE A 646 56.05 -35.24 1.67
CA PHE A 646 57.25 -34.37 1.67
C PHE A 646 57.92 -34.06 3.03
N THR A 647 58.67 -35.06 3.52
CA THR A 647 60.11 -34.99 3.89
C THR A 647 60.70 -33.80 4.68
N THR A 648 61.04 -34.09 5.95
CA THR A 648 62.41 -34.06 6.54
C THR A 648 63.41 -32.92 6.24
N ILE A 649 63.95 -32.22 7.28
CA ILE A 649 65.40 -32.13 7.67
C ILE A 649 65.73 -31.00 8.71
N HIS A 650 66.42 -31.39 9.80
CA HIS A 650 67.33 -30.70 10.76
C HIS A 650 67.26 -29.21 11.26
N LEU A 651 67.50 -29.09 12.59
CA LEU A 651 68.33 -28.07 13.34
C LEU A 651 67.88 -26.59 13.36
N SER A 652 68.14 -25.76 14.40
CA SER A 652 68.71 -25.94 15.77
C SER A 652 68.18 -24.84 16.75
N ARG A 653 68.74 -24.76 17.97
CA ARG A 653 68.40 -23.82 19.09
C ARG A 653 69.66 -23.01 19.48
N PRO A 654 69.60 -21.84 20.18
CA PRO A 654 68.99 -21.69 21.51
C PRO A 654 68.28 -20.33 21.77
N ALA A 655 68.08 -19.97 23.05
CA ALA A 655 67.36 -18.78 23.52
C ALA A 655 68.03 -18.16 24.78
N ILE A 656 67.61 -16.95 25.19
CA ILE A 656 67.91 -16.32 26.50
C ILE A 656 66.68 -15.53 26.99
N THR A 657 66.51 -15.45 28.31
CA THR A 657 65.43 -14.74 29.05
C THR A 657 65.99 -13.63 29.94
N LEU A 658 65.18 -12.62 30.33
CA LEU A 658 65.26 -11.97 31.66
C LEU A 658 64.01 -11.12 32.01
N THR A 659 64.03 -10.43 33.15
CA THR A 659 62.86 -10.17 34.02
C THR A 659 62.42 -8.70 34.21
N ARG A 660 61.35 -8.52 35.02
CA ARG A 660 60.60 -7.29 35.32
C ARG A 660 61.14 -6.52 36.54
N SER A 661 60.84 -5.22 36.64
CA SER A 661 60.74 -4.46 37.91
C SER A 661 59.78 -3.25 37.78
N THR A 662 59.56 -2.47 38.85
CA THR A 662 58.46 -1.48 39.00
C THR A 662 58.79 -0.30 39.93
N HIS A 663 58.16 0.89 39.79
CA HIS A 663 57.60 1.70 40.93
C HIS A 663 57.00 3.12 40.62
N ARG A 664 55.91 3.47 41.35
CA ARG A 664 55.56 4.77 42.02
C ARG A 664 55.30 6.04 41.15
N HIS A 665 54.66 7.18 41.55
CA HIS A 665 54.02 7.77 42.78
C HIS A 665 53.17 9.03 42.38
N PHE A 666 52.37 9.84 43.14
CA PHE A 666 51.76 9.88 44.51
C PHE A 666 50.66 11.01 44.60
N ARG A 667 49.71 10.96 45.57
CA ARG A 667 48.81 12.05 46.15
C ARG A 667 47.77 12.78 45.24
N THR A 668 46.45 12.88 45.51
CA THR A 668 45.63 13.50 46.62
C THR A 668 45.50 15.05 46.46
N VAL A 669 44.32 15.73 46.48
CA VAL A 669 43.41 16.14 47.61
C VAL A 669 41.93 16.45 47.16
N ILE A 670 41.02 16.59 48.16
CA ILE A 670 39.56 16.87 48.28
C ILE A 670 38.95 18.14 47.59
N THR A 671 37.68 18.05 47.13
CA THR A 671 36.55 18.98 47.42
C THR A 671 35.18 18.39 46.99
N SER A 672 34.05 18.97 47.42
CA SER A 672 32.69 18.41 47.25
C SER A 672 31.64 19.44 46.80
N SER A 673 30.66 18.99 46.01
CA SER A 673 29.34 19.63 45.83
C SER A 673 28.35 18.64 45.21
N LEU A 674 27.04 18.87 45.39
CA LEU A 674 25.98 18.06 44.78
C LEU A 674 25.40 18.76 43.55
N SER A 675 25.18 18.02 42.46
CA SER A 675 24.20 18.35 41.43
C SER A 675 23.65 17.08 40.78
N SER A 676 22.50 17.17 40.12
CA SER A 676 21.77 16.02 39.58
C SER A 676 22.38 15.48 38.29
N SER A 677 22.73 14.18 38.28
CA SER A 677 23.22 13.49 37.08
C SER A 677 22.10 13.17 36.08
N ALA A 678 21.84 14.11 35.16
CA ALA A 678 21.20 13.77 33.89
C ALA A 678 22.07 12.73 33.16
N THR A 679 21.45 11.64 32.66
CA THR A 679 22.20 10.51 32.12
C THR A 679 22.57 10.72 30.66
N GLU A 680 23.73 11.31 30.40
CA GLU A 680 24.27 11.48 29.04
C GLU A 680 24.60 10.12 28.39
N PHE A 681 23.81 9.71 27.41
CA PHE A 681 24.08 8.51 26.61
C PHE A 681 25.02 8.83 25.43
N ASN A 682 26.32 8.94 25.73
CA ASN A 682 27.37 8.84 24.71
C ASN A 682 27.50 7.38 24.22
N ILE A 683 27.74 7.21 22.91
CA ILE A 683 27.96 5.90 22.29
C ILE A 683 29.45 5.74 22.03
N THR A 684 30.12 4.90 22.82
CA THR A 684 31.53 4.54 22.64
C THR A 684 31.64 3.03 22.40
N PHE A 685 32.31 2.63 21.32
CA PHE A 685 32.48 1.22 20.97
C PHE A 685 33.47 0.52 21.92
N ALA A 686 33.10 -0.65 22.44
CA ALA A 686 33.92 -1.42 23.37
C ALA A 686 34.67 -2.58 22.67
N PRO A 687 35.97 -2.79 22.94
CA PRO A 687 36.75 -3.89 22.34
C PRO A 687 36.47 -5.26 23.01
N PRO A 688 36.65 -6.38 22.29
CA PRO A 688 36.35 -7.73 22.79
C PRO A 688 37.40 -8.29 23.78
N LYS A 689 37.00 -9.28 24.59
CA LYS A 689 37.85 -9.97 25.58
C LYS A 689 38.31 -11.37 25.10
N PRO A 690 39.47 -11.88 25.58
CA PRO A 690 40.07 -13.14 25.10
C PRO A 690 39.47 -14.42 25.73
N LYS A 691 39.72 -15.58 25.07
CA LYS A 691 39.21 -16.91 25.45
C LYS A 691 40.12 -17.68 26.45
N PRO A 692 39.58 -18.58 27.30
CA PRO A 692 40.37 -19.48 28.16
C PRO A 692 40.99 -20.70 27.44
N LYS A 693 41.85 -21.46 28.14
CA LYS A 693 42.52 -22.69 27.67
C LYS A 693 41.80 -23.98 28.10
N PRO A 694 41.93 -25.10 27.36
CA PRO A 694 41.35 -26.41 27.69
C PRO A 694 42.21 -27.26 28.66
N LYS A 695 41.63 -28.38 29.13
CA LYS A 695 42.28 -29.50 29.83
C LYS A 695 41.66 -30.84 29.36
N PRO A 696 42.28 -32.02 29.64
CA PRO A 696 42.27 -33.14 28.70
C PRO A 696 41.18 -34.22 28.90
N GLU A 697 40.99 -35.00 27.84
CA GLU A 697 40.29 -36.30 27.77
C GLU A 697 41.19 -37.46 28.23
N PRO A 698 40.63 -38.66 28.45
CA PRO A 698 41.36 -39.87 28.04
C PRO A 698 40.52 -41.10 27.57
N VAL A 699 41.19 -41.97 26.78
CA VAL A 699 40.96 -43.41 26.47
C VAL A 699 39.91 -43.86 25.43
N GLU A 700 40.38 -44.69 24.49
CA GLU A 700 39.67 -45.52 23.48
C GLU A 700 39.19 -46.87 24.09
N ALA A 701 38.79 -47.98 23.44
CA ALA A 701 38.69 -48.51 22.05
C ALA A 701 37.65 -49.70 22.09
N PRO A 702 37.50 -50.63 21.10
CA PRO A 702 37.95 -50.69 19.70
C PRO A 702 36.81 -50.97 18.66
N SER A 703 37.20 -51.18 17.39
CA SER A 703 36.41 -51.63 16.21
C SER A 703 36.62 -53.17 15.97
N PRO A 704 36.43 -53.86 14.80
CA PRO A 704 36.18 -53.44 13.39
C PRO A 704 35.27 -54.37 12.49
N ASN A 705 35.33 -54.21 11.15
CA ASN A 705 34.93 -55.12 10.03
C ASN A 705 33.39 -55.28 9.75
N SER A 706 32.85 -55.68 8.57
CA SER A 706 33.28 -55.85 7.14
C SER A 706 32.08 -56.31 6.25
N ASP A 707 31.98 -56.28 4.90
CA ASP A 707 32.51 -55.47 3.77
C ASP A 707 31.82 -55.86 2.41
N HIS A 708 32.05 -55.08 1.33
CA HIS A 708 31.90 -55.33 -0.15
C HIS A 708 30.54 -55.62 -0.88
N ASP A 709 30.20 -54.68 -1.79
CA ASP A 709 29.82 -54.78 -3.24
C ASP A 709 28.53 -55.42 -3.86
N SER A 710 27.68 -54.52 -4.40
CA SER A 710 27.37 -54.34 -5.86
C SER A 710 26.05 -54.82 -6.54
N SER A 711 25.50 -53.89 -7.35
CA SER A 711 24.58 -54.04 -8.53
C SER A 711 23.05 -54.30 -8.36
N GLY A 712 22.22 -53.62 -9.19
CA GLY A 712 20.87 -54.11 -9.59
C GLY A 712 19.60 -53.25 -9.33
N GLU A 713 19.29 -52.30 -10.23
CA GLU A 713 17.96 -51.71 -10.59
C GLU A 713 16.85 -51.31 -9.55
N LEU A 714 16.43 -50.04 -9.68
CA LEU A 714 15.07 -49.48 -9.41
C LEU A 714 14.59 -49.35 -7.93
N PRO A 715 13.56 -48.50 -7.65
CA PRO A 715 13.59 -47.67 -6.43
C PRO A 715 12.89 -48.30 -5.23
N ASP A 716 13.65 -48.46 -4.15
CA ASP A 716 13.14 -48.86 -2.85
C ASP A 716 12.17 -47.84 -2.25
N GLN A 717 11.16 -48.34 -1.52
CA GLN A 717 10.20 -47.48 -0.83
C GLN A 717 10.83 -46.83 0.40
N LEU A 718 10.36 -45.62 0.73
CA LEU A 718 10.84 -44.89 1.92
C LEU A 718 10.41 -45.65 3.20
N TYR A 719 11.29 -46.51 3.71
CA TYR A 719 11.01 -47.34 4.87
C TYR A 719 11.03 -46.48 6.14
N ILE A 720 9.85 -46.05 6.59
CA ILE A 720 9.68 -45.27 7.83
C ILE A 720 9.47 -46.26 8.99
N PRO A 721 10.45 -46.49 9.88
CA PRO A 721 10.26 -47.36 11.03
C PRO A 721 9.37 -46.68 12.07
N TRP A 722 8.49 -47.45 12.70
CA TRP A 722 7.53 -46.93 13.67
C TRP A 722 8.12 -46.99 15.07
N ILE A 723 8.25 -45.84 15.72
CA ILE A 723 8.61 -45.76 17.15
C ILE A 723 7.35 -46.05 17.97
N VAL A 724 7.39 -47.10 18.78
CA VAL A 724 6.29 -47.55 19.65
C VAL A 724 6.84 -47.71 21.08
N ARG A 725 5.99 -47.62 22.11
CA ARG A 725 6.40 -48.02 23.47
C ARG A 725 6.15 -49.50 23.68
N ASP A 726 7.15 -50.20 24.21
CA ASP A 726 7.02 -51.57 24.69
C ASP A 726 6.17 -51.64 25.98
N GLU A 727 5.95 -52.86 26.47
CA GLU A 727 5.11 -53.13 27.64
C GLU A 727 5.70 -52.60 28.95
N ASN A 728 7.01 -52.29 28.98
CA ASN A 728 7.70 -51.61 30.07
C ASN A 728 7.75 -50.08 29.90
N GLY A 729 7.19 -49.57 28.80
CA GLY A 729 7.10 -48.15 28.47
C GLY A 729 8.29 -47.57 27.70
N ASN A 730 9.30 -48.36 27.31
CA ASN A 730 10.47 -47.87 26.59
C ASN A 730 10.22 -47.76 25.08
N LEU A 731 10.88 -46.80 24.41
CA LEU A 731 10.68 -46.53 22.99
C LEU A 731 11.52 -47.49 22.14
N THR A 732 10.85 -48.34 21.35
CA THR A 732 11.45 -49.31 20.43
C THR A 732 11.04 -49.02 18.99
N LEU A 733 11.85 -49.47 18.03
CA LEU A 733 11.62 -49.30 16.58
C LEU A 733 11.13 -50.61 15.99
N GLN A 734 9.97 -50.59 15.31
CA GLN A 734 9.44 -51.75 14.58
C GLN A 734 9.23 -51.44 13.09
N SER A 735 9.50 -52.44 12.25
CA SER A 735 9.44 -52.37 10.78
C SER A 735 8.02 -52.46 10.20
N THR A 736 7.01 -52.77 11.03
CA THR A 736 5.60 -52.87 10.63
C THR A 736 4.72 -51.86 11.40
N PRO A 737 3.69 -51.27 10.79
CA PRO A 737 2.78 -50.37 11.50
C PRO A 737 1.97 -51.11 12.57
N PRO A 738 1.56 -50.44 13.68
CA PRO A 738 0.81 -51.08 14.76
C PRO A 738 -0.53 -51.69 14.28
N ALA A 739 -0.87 -52.88 14.77
CA ALA A 739 -2.07 -53.64 14.35
C ALA A 739 -3.39 -52.86 14.44
N ARG A 740 -3.48 -51.87 15.34
CA ARG A 740 -4.64 -50.97 15.47
C ARG A 740 -4.84 -50.06 14.25
N LEU A 741 -3.77 -49.73 13.53
CA LEU A 741 -3.81 -48.97 12.27
C LEU A 741 -4.25 -49.87 11.11
N LEU A 742 -3.69 -51.09 11.03
CA LEU A 742 -4.07 -52.09 10.02
C LEU A 742 -5.56 -52.45 10.10
N ASN A 743 -6.09 -52.67 11.31
CA ASN A 743 -7.53 -52.88 11.51
C ASN A 743 -8.38 -51.66 11.09
N ALA A 744 -7.90 -50.43 11.34
CA ALA A 744 -8.62 -49.23 10.89
C ALA A 744 -8.65 -49.10 9.36
N MET A 745 -7.60 -49.52 8.67
CA MET A 745 -7.54 -49.54 7.19
C MET A 745 -8.41 -50.66 6.60
N ALA A 746 -8.39 -51.87 7.16
CA ALA A 746 -9.25 -52.99 6.72
C ALA A 746 -10.76 -52.67 6.87
N ILE A 747 -11.14 -51.92 7.90
CA ILE A 747 -12.52 -51.42 8.10
C ILE A 747 -12.88 -50.34 7.07
N ALA A 748 -11.93 -49.56 6.57
CA ALA A 748 -12.16 -48.54 5.55
C ALA A 748 -12.38 -49.13 4.15
N GLU A 749 -11.64 -50.18 3.77
CA GLU A 749 -11.67 -50.74 2.40
C GLU A 749 -12.85 -51.70 2.16
N THR A 750 -13.38 -52.33 3.20
CA THR A 750 -14.48 -53.31 3.09
C THR A 750 -15.86 -52.69 2.81
N GLY A 751 -16.00 -51.36 2.86
CA GLY A 751 -17.28 -50.66 2.73
C GLY A 751 -17.87 -50.55 1.32
N SER A 752 -17.17 -50.92 0.25
CA SER A 752 -17.58 -50.58 -1.12
C SER A 752 -17.33 -51.66 -2.20
N LYS A 753 -18.17 -52.70 -2.24
CA LYS A 753 -18.59 -53.48 -3.45
C LYS A 753 -19.43 -54.73 -3.09
N LYS A 754 -20.77 -54.62 -2.98
CA LYS A 754 -21.77 -55.68 -3.34
C LYS A 754 -23.22 -55.28 -3.00
N LYS A 755 -23.99 -54.84 -4.01
CA LYS A 755 -25.42 -55.17 -4.25
C LYS A 755 -25.96 -54.41 -5.49
N LYS A 756 -25.71 -54.96 -6.67
CA LYS A 756 -26.31 -54.49 -7.94
C LYS A 756 -26.50 -55.62 -8.96
N LYS A 757 -27.23 -56.67 -8.57
CA LYS A 757 -27.78 -57.71 -9.46
C LYS A 757 -28.88 -58.48 -8.72
N GLU A 758 -30.05 -57.85 -8.57
CA GLU A 758 -31.37 -58.49 -8.39
C GLU A 758 -32.46 -57.42 -8.24
N LYS A 759 -33.15 -57.14 -9.36
CA LYS A 759 -34.53 -56.62 -9.52
C LYS A 759 -34.72 -56.20 -10.98
N VAL A 760 -34.73 -57.19 -11.88
CA VAL A 760 -35.18 -57.06 -13.27
C VAL A 760 -36.45 -57.88 -13.43
N LYS A 761 -37.52 -57.42 -12.78
CA LYS A 761 -38.94 -57.75 -13.01
C LYS A 761 -39.77 -57.01 -11.95
N GLU A 762 -40.14 -55.78 -12.28
CA GLU A 762 -41.37 -55.07 -11.88
C GLU A 762 -41.25 -53.60 -12.35
N LYS A 763 -41.69 -53.37 -13.59
CA LYS A 763 -41.81 -52.06 -14.23
C LYS A 763 -43.22 -51.92 -14.79
N SER A 764 -44.16 -51.42 -14.00
CA SER A 764 -45.43 -50.88 -14.51
C SER A 764 -46.17 -50.14 -13.40
N LYS A 765 -46.32 -48.81 -13.53
CA LYS A 765 -46.88 -47.90 -12.52
C LYS A 765 -45.95 -47.82 -11.28
N ILE A 766 -45.77 -46.68 -10.62
CA ILE A 766 -46.44 -45.37 -10.72
C ILE A 766 -45.45 -44.32 -11.26
N SER A 767 -45.93 -43.46 -12.15
CA SER A 767 -45.31 -42.20 -12.52
C SER A 767 -46.07 -41.05 -11.87
N GLU A 768 -45.36 -40.14 -11.17
CA GLU A 768 -45.55 -38.67 -11.13
C GLU A 768 -44.99 -38.04 -9.84
N ALA A 769 -44.97 -36.70 -9.81
CA ALA A 769 -44.66 -35.82 -8.66
C ALA A 769 -43.31 -36.01 -7.92
N LYS A 770 -42.37 -35.10 -8.24
CA LYS A 770 -41.29 -34.63 -7.34
C LYS A 770 -41.94 -33.95 -6.09
N GLN A 771 -41.27 -33.64 -4.97
CA GLN A 771 -39.91 -33.11 -4.82
C GLN A 771 -39.47 -33.01 -3.33
N VAL A 772 -38.17 -32.78 -3.08
CA VAL A 772 -37.52 -32.29 -1.83
C VAL A 772 -37.42 -33.23 -0.61
N ALA A 773 -36.17 -33.66 -0.33
CA ALA A 773 -35.58 -33.68 1.02
C ALA A 773 -34.04 -33.63 0.90
N SER A 774 -33.34 -32.91 1.78
CA SER A 774 -31.88 -32.71 1.72
C SER A 774 -31.16 -33.09 3.01
N SER A 775 -29.83 -33.25 2.93
CA SER A 775 -28.92 -33.74 3.97
C SER A 775 -28.97 -33.01 5.32
N VAL A 776 -28.77 -33.75 6.41
CA VAL A 776 -28.80 -33.28 7.80
C VAL A 776 -27.46 -32.70 8.26
N LYS A 777 -27.50 -31.59 9.02
CA LYS A 777 -26.35 -30.91 9.65
C LYS A 777 -25.95 -31.50 11.03
N PRO A 778 -24.72 -31.27 11.53
CA PRO A 778 -24.30 -31.66 12.88
C PRO A 778 -25.11 -30.98 14.01
N LYS A 779 -25.26 -31.66 15.15
CA LYS A 779 -26.13 -31.25 16.27
C LYS A 779 -25.44 -30.26 17.22
N LEU A 780 -25.65 -28.96 17.01
CA LEU A 780 -25.29 -27.88 17.96
C LEU A 780 -25.94 -28.05 19.36
N SER A 781 -25.41 -27.37 20.38
CA SER A 781 -25.95 -27.38 21.75
C SER A 781 -27.31 -26.68 21.89
N LYS A 782 -28.04 -26.95 22.98
CA LYS A 782 -29.39 -26.39 23.22
C LYS A 782 -29.39 -24.84 23.31
N ALA A 783 -28.28 -24.25 23.78
CA ALA A 783 -28.06 -22.80 23.78
C ALA A 783 -27.64 -22.27 22.40
N ALA A 784 -26.70 -22.92 21.71
CA ALA A 784 -26.25 -22.50 20.38
C ALA A 784 -27.40 -22.51 19.34
N ARG A 785 -28.34 -23.46 19.44
CA ARG A 785 -29.55 -23.48 18.59
C ARG A 785 -30.46 -22.26 18.79
N ARG A 786 -30.50 -21.66 19.99
CA ARG A 786 -31.22 -20.39 20.24
C ARG A 786 -30.49 -19.18 19.64
N PHE A 787 -29.17 -19.22 19.53
CA PHE A 787 -28.36 -18.10 19.05
C PHE A 787 -28.32 -18.02 17.51
N TYR A 788 -28.28 -19.16 16.82
CA TYR A 788 -28.12 -19.20 15.35
C TYR A 788 -29.43 -19.35 14.55
N ASN A 789 -30.53 -19.75 15.19
CA ASN A 789 -31.92 -19.64 14.70
C ASN A 789 -32.13 -19.99 13.19
N GLU A 790 -31.52 -21.08 12.69
CA GLU A 790 -31.37 -21.37 11.25
C GLU A 790 -32.67 -21.57 10.42
N ASN A 791 -33.87 -21.49 11.02
CA ASN A 791 -35.17 -21.73 10.36
C ASN A 791 -36.14 -20.53 10.49
N PHE A 792 -35.69 -19.37 10.03
CA PHE A 792 -36.55 -18.22 9.78
C PHE A 792 -37.46 -18.50 8.57
N ARG A 793 -38.78 -18.27 8.71
CA ARG A 793 -39.73 -18.33 7.56
C ARG A 793 -39.74 -17.02 6.76
N ASP A 794 -39.67 -15.90 7.47
CA ASP A 794 -39.56 -14.55 6.92
C ASP A 794 -38.11 -14.03 7.04
N PRO A 795 -37.63 -13.16 6.14
CA PRO A 795 -36.22 -12.76 6.12
C PRO A 795 -35.78 -12.07 7.43
N PRO A 796 -34.77 -12.61 8.15
CA PRO A 796 -34.45 -12.18 9.51
C PRO A 796 -33.86 -10.78 9.56
N GLN A 797 -34.46 -9.93 10.40
CA GLN A 797 -34.14 -8.51 10.51
C GLN A 797 -33.05 -8.27 11.56
N ARG A 798 -32.13 -7.30 11.32
CA ARG A 798 -31.17 -6.89 12.36
C ARG A 798 -31.91 -6.30 13.56
N LEU A 799 -31.45 -6.64 14.77
CA LEU A 799 -32.03 -6.21 16.04
C LEU A 799 -32.16 -4.68 16.11
N ASN A 800 -31.14 -3.94 15.67
CA ASN A 800 -31.17 -2.47 15.62
C ASN A 800 -32.26 -1.88 14.71
N LYS A 801 -32.64 -2.56 13.62
CA LYS A 801 -33.77 -2.18 12.75
C LYS A 801 -35.10 -2.45 13.45
N VAL A 802 -35.22 -3.56 14.19
CA VAL A 802 -36.44 -3.90 14.93
C VAL A 802 -36.67 -2.94 16.10
N LEU A 803 -35.64 -2.62 16.88
CA LEU A 803 -35.71 -1.64 17.97
C LEU A 803 -36.09 -0.23 17.46
N ALA A 804 -35.48 0.21 16.35
CA ALA A 804 -35.83 1.49 15.74
C ALA A 804 -37.25 1.50 15.15
N ALA A 805 -37.71 0.41 14.54
CA ALA A 805 -39.08 0.30 14.02
C ALA A 805 -40.15 0.27 15.13
N ALA A 806 -39.82 -0.28 16.30
CA ALA A 806 -40.65 -0.25 17.50
C ALA A 806 -40.59 1.09 18.27
N GLY A 807 -39.85 2.08 17.75
CA GLY A 807 -39.78 3.44 18.30
C GLY A 807 -38.76 3.67 19.41
N VAL A 808 -38.07 2.63 19.88
CA VAL A 808 -37.18 2.67 21.06
C VAL A 808 -36.09 3.74 20.94
N ALA A 809 -35.39 3.77 19.81
CA ALA A 809 -34.18 4.57 19.62
C ALA A 809 -33.93 4.85 18.12
N SER A 810 -32.90 5.63 17.78
CA SER A 810 -32.38 5.65 16.41
C SER A 810 -31.71 4.30 16.07
N ARG A 811 -31.39 3.99 14.80
CA ARG A 811 -30.63 2.75 14.49
C ARG A 811 -29.27 2.75 15.23
N ARG A 812 -28.51 3.86 15.22
CA ARG A 812 -27.23 4.01 15.94
C ARG A 812 -27.40 3.90 17.46
N SER A 813 -28.40 4.58 18.02
CA SER A 813 -28.67 4.52 19.46
C SER A 813 -29.26 3.17 19.90
N SER A 814 -29.82 2.40 18.96
CA SER A 814 -30.14 0.98 19.18
C SER A 814 -28.86 0.14 19.21
N ASP A 815 -27.85 0.44 18.38
CA ASP A 815 -26.54 -0.20 18.44
C ASP A 815 -25.87 0.08 19.81
N GLU A 816 -25.91 1.33 20.29
CA GLU A 816 -25.43 1.73 21.63
C GLU A 816 -26.13 0.96 22.77
N LEU A 817 -27.47 0.85 22.73
CA LEU A 817 -28.25 0.07 23.71
C LEU A 817 -27.89 -1.43 23.67
N ILE A 818 -27.63 -1.97 22.48
CA ILE A 818 -27.18 -3.36 22.29
C ILE A 818 -25.77 -3.53 22.89
N PHE A 819 -24.78 -2.74 22.46
CA PHE A 819 -23.40 -2.81 22.98
C PHE A 819 -23.34 -2.68 24.51
N GLY A 820 -24.11 -1.74 25.08
CA GLY A 820 -24.23 -1.54 26.53
C GLY A 820 -24.92 -2.69 27.28
N GLY A 821 -25.31 -3.79 26.61
CA GLY A 821 -25.99 -4.94 27.22
C GLY A 821 -27.41 -4.65 27.71
N LYS A 822 -28.00 -3.52 27.30
CA LYS A 822 -29.33 -3.07 27.76
C LYS A 822 -30.49 -3.75 27.02
N VAL A 823 -30.19 -4.63 26.07
CA VAL A 823 -31.15 -5.38 25.25
C VAL A 823 -30.99 -6.88 25.50
N THR A 824 -32.11 -7.57 25.73
CA THR A 824 -32.14 -9.05 25.78
C THR A 824 -33.08 -9.61 24.73
N VAL A 825 -32.74 -10.79 24.20
CA VAL A 825 -33.55 -11.54 23.24
C VAL A 825 -33.69 -12.97 23.76
N ASN A 826 -34.93 -13.46 23.89
CA ASN A 826 -35.26 -14.80 24.38
C ASN A 826 -34.63 -15.15 25.75
N GLY A 827 -34.38 -14.13 26.59
CA GLY A 827 -33.75 -14.24 27.91
C GLY A 827 -32.22 -14.15 27.93
N SER A 828 -31.56 -13.94 26.79
CA SER A 828 -30.10 -13.76 26.70
C SER A 828 -29.74 -12.30 26.39
N VAL A 829 -28.73 -11.75 27.07
CA VAL A 829 -28.22 -10.40 26.78
C VAL A 829 -27.54 -10.38 25.40
N CYS A 830 -27.98 -9.49 24.52
CA CYS A 830 -27.39 -9.33 23.20
C CYS A 830 -26.48 -8.11 23.18
N LYS A 831 -25.17 -8.32 22.98
CA LYS A 831 -24.16 -7.24 22.82
C LYS A 831 -23.74 -6.95 21.38
N THR A 832 -24.22 -7.73 20.41
CA THR A 832 -23.79 -7.66 19.01
C THR A 832 -24.87 -7.02 18.12
N PRO A 833 -24.69 -5.80 17.56
CA PRO A 833 -25.75 -5.15 16.77
C PRO A 833 -26.07 -5.84 15.43
N GLN A 834 -25.19 -6.74 14.96
CA GLN A 834 -25.44 -7.59 13.80
C GLN A 834 -26.40 -8.76 14.10
N THR A 835 -26.76 -9.01 15.38
CA THR A 835 -27.77 -10.01 15.78
C THR A 835 -29.03 -9.84 14.94
N ARG A 836 -29.54 -10.94 14.38
CA ARG A 836 -30.82 -10.93 13.68
C ARG A 836 -31.89 -11.64 14.50
N VAL A 837 -33.11 -11.11 14.41
CA VAL A 837 -34.27 -11.57 15.18
C VAL A 837 -35.51 -11.63 14.29
N ASP A 838 -36.44 -12.49 14.69
CA ASP A 838 -37.80 -12.59 14.17
C ASP A 838 -38.74 -11.83 15.14
N PRO A 839 -39.23 -10.62 14.81
CA PRO A 839 -40.04 -9.83 15.72
C PRO A 839 -41.44 -10.42 16.01
N LEU A 840 -41.87 -11.46 15.29
CA LEU A 840 -43.13 -12.17 15.56
C LEU A 840 -42.93 -13.30 16.59
N ARG A 841 -41.75 -13.93 16.58
CA ARG A 841 -41.40 -15.07 17.44
C ARG A 841 -40.58 -14.69 18.68
N ASP A 842 -39.50 -13.93 18.49
CA ASP A 842 -38.50 -13.65 19.52
C ASP A 842 -39.03 -12.67 20.56
N VAL A 843 -38.75 -12.94 21.84
CA VAL A 843 -39.13 -12.07 22.95
C VAL A 843 -37.99 -11.12 23.27
N ILE A 844 -38.14 -9.87 22.86
CA ILE A 844 -37.15 -8.80 23.02
C ILE A 844 -37.51 -7.95 24.24
N PHE A 845 -36.53 -7.60 25.07
CA PHE A 845 -36.64 -6.60 26.14
C PHE A 845 -35.56 -5.53 25.97
N VAL A 846 -35.85 -4.30 26.40
CA VAL A 846 -34.91 -3.17 26.49
C VAL A 846 -35.07 -2.53 27.87
N ASN A 847 -33.99 -2.36 28.63
CA ASN A 847 -34.03 -1.87 30.02
C ASN A 847 -35.07 -2.62 30.88
N GLY A 848 -35.18 -3.94 30.72
CA GLY A 848 -36.19 -4.77 31.40
C GLY A 848 -37.64 -4.64 30.88
N SER A 849 -37.95 -3.66 30.03
CA SER A 849 -39.26 -3.47 29.42
C SER A 849 -39.44 -4.29 28.15
N ARG A 850 -40.54 -5.03 28.03
CA ARG A 850 -40.80 -5.90 26.86
C ARG A 850 -41.18 -5.07 25.62
N LEU A 851 -40.61 -5.41 24.47
CA LEU A 851 -40.94 -4.76 23.20
C LEU A 851 -42.39 -5.09 22.78
N PRO A 852 -43.21 -4.11 22.36
CA PRO A 852 -44.58 -4.37 21.92
C PRO A 852 -44.59 -5.17 20.60
N ARG A 853 -45.43 -6.20 20.54
CA ARG A 853 -45.60 -7.07 19.34
C ARG A 853 -46.25 -6.37 18.14
N ARG A 854 -46.94 -5.24 18.35
CA ARG A 854 -47.54 -4.43 17.30
C ARG A 854 -46.69 -3.17 17.12
N LEU A 855 -46.12 -3.01 15.92
CA LEU A 855 -45.39 -1.81 15.51
C LEU A 855 -46.38 -0.67 15.23
N PRO A 856 -45.96 0.61 15.36
CA PRO A 856 -46.79 1.74 14.94
C PRO A 856 -47.04 1.69 13.41
N PRO A 857 -48.24 2.09 12.92
CA PRO A 857 -48.49 2.21 11.49
C PRO A 857 -47.53 3.21 10.83
N LYS A 858 -47.28 3.00 9.53
CA LYS A 858 -46.39 3.88 8.76
C LYS A 858 -47.07 5.22 8.50
N VAL A 859 -46.39 6.30 8.86
CA VAL A 859 -46.89 7.67 8.69
C VAL A 859 -45.90 8.48 7.86
N TYR A 860 -46.43 9.33 6.98
CA TYR A 860 -45.66 10.08 5.99
C TYR A 860 -46.24 11.50 5.91
N PHE A 861 -45.42 12.52 6.18
CA PHE A 861 -45.83 13.91 6.20
C PHE A 861 -44.92 14.78 5.33
N ALA A 862 -45.49 15.76 4.64
CA ALA A 862 -44.74 16.92 4.14
C ALA A 862 -44.94 18.09 5.10
N LEU A 863 -43.84 18.69 5.53
CA LEU A 863 -43.78 19.88 6.39
C LEU A 863 -43.24 21.07 5.59
N ASN A 864 -43.86 22.24 5.73
CA ASN A 864 -43.25 23.50 5.33
C ASN A 864 -42.33 24.02 6.46
N LYS A 865 -41.06 23.63 6.45
CA LYS A 865 -40.07 23.93 7.51
C LYS A 865 -39.88 25.45 7.69
N PRO A 866 -39.97 25.99 8.92
CA PRO A 866 -39.60 27.38 9.20
C PRO A 866 -38.08 27.64 9.23
N LYS A 867 -37.69 28.90 9.10
CA LYS A 867 -36.32 29.37 9.38
C LYS A 867 -36.04 29.20 10.88
N GLY A 868 -34.80 28.88 11.25
CA GLY A 868 -34.38 28.67 12.64
C GLY A 868 -34.63 27.27 13.21
N TYR A 869 -35.32 26.38 12.49
CA TYR A 869 -35.54 24.99 12.94
C TYR A 869 -34.43 24.04 12.47
N ILE A 870 -34.05 23.06 13.30
CA ILE A 870 -33.02 22.04 13.00
C ILE A 870 -33.65 20.69 12.61
N CYS A 871 -33.01 19.94 11.72
CA CYS A 871 -33.53 18.64 11.24
C CYS A 871 -33.18 17.44 12.14
N SER A 872 -32.28 17.62 13.10
CA SER A 872 -31.81 16.63 14.07
C SER A 872 -32.66 16.62 15.35
N ALA A 873 -32.51 15.55 16.12
CA ALA A 873 -32.95 15.47 17.52
C ALA A 873 -31.70 15.31 18.39
N GLY A 874 -31.37 16.36 19.14
CA GLY A 874 -30.33 16.39 20.17
C GLY A 874 -30.90 17.09 21.41
N GLU A 875 -30.32 16.86 22.57
CA GLU A 875 -30.96 17.13 23.87
C GLU A 875 -30.74 18.56 24.39
N ASN A 876 -30.06 19.42 23.63
CA ASN A 876 -29.81 20.82 23.98
C ASN A 876 -30.81 21.79 23.31
N ASP A 877 -31.11 22.87 24.03
CA ASP A 877 -32.26 23.78 23.87
C ASP A 877 -32.37 24.46 22.50
N THR A 878 -32.92 23.73 21.52
CA THR A 878 -32.97 24.13 20.11
C THR A 878 -34.26 23.68 19.43
N LYS A 879 -34.77 24.51 18.50
CA LYS A 879 -36.07 24.29 17.83
C LYS A 879 -35.97 23.14 16.81
N SER A 880 -36.11 21.90 17.26
CA SER A 880 -36.15 20.73 16.36
C SER A 880 -37.43 20.70 15.52
N VAL A 881 -37.30 20.32 14.24
CA VAL A 881 -38.41 20.05 13.32
C VAL A 881 -39.45 19.08 13.91
N LEU A 882 -39.05 18.19 14.82
CA LEU A 882 -39.95 17.21 15.43
C LEU A 882 -40.92 17.82 16.47
N SER A 883 -40.61 18.97 17.09
CA SER A 883 -41.52 19.59 18.07
C SER A 883 -42.79 20.17 17.41
N LEU A 884 -42.74 20.43 16.10
CA LEU A 884 -43.91 20.81 15.29
C LEU A 884 -44.94 19.69 15.14
N PHE A 885 -44.62 18.46 15.58
CA PHE A 885 -45.52 17.31 15.64
C PHE A 885 -46.02 17.02 17.06
N ASN A 886 -45.77 17.89 18.04
CA ASN A 886 -46.17 17.66 19.44
C ASN A 886 -47.68 17.42 19.59
N ASP A 887 -48.53 18.15 18.86
CA ASP A 887 -49.99 17.98 18.98
C ASP A 887 -50.50 16.70 18.30
N PHE A 888 -49.79 16.21 17.27
CA PHE A 888 -49.98 14.86 16.73
C PHE A 888 -49.58 13.79 17.76
N MET A 889 -48.49 13.99 18.52
CA MET A 889 -48.06 13.07 19.58
C MET A 889 -48.96 13.08 20.82
N LYS A 890 -49.59 14.22 21.14
CA LYS A 890 -50.64 14.32 22.18
C LYS A 890 -51.91 13.59 21.76
N SER A 891 -52.33 13.74 20.50
CA SER A 891 -53.55 13.11 19.98
C SER A 891 -53.40 11.65 19.57
N TRP A 892 -52.17 11.12 19.50
CA TRP A 892 -51.88 9.74 19.07
C TRP A 892 -52.71 8.68 19.79
N ASP A 893 -52.74 8.69 21.13
CA ASP A 893 -53.35 7.61 21.93
C ASP A 893 -54.87 7.52 21.72
N ARG A 894 -55.51 8.65 21.40
CA ARG A 894 -56.92 8.74 21.02
C ARG A 894 -57.18 8.23 19.60
N MET A 895 -56.23 8.39 18.68
CA MET A 895 -56.34 7.96 17.29
C MET A 895 -55.89 6.51 17.06
N ASN A 896 -55.01 5.98 17.90
CA ASN A 896 -54.40 4.65 17.77
C ASN A 896 -54.38 3.90 19.12
N PRO A 897 -55.55 3.55 19.72
CA PRO A 897 -55.60 2.93 21.03
C PRO A 897 -54.77 1.64 21.12
N GLY A 898 -53.91 1.55 22.14
CA GLY A 898 -53.08 0.37 22.39
C GLY A 898 -51.90 0.17 21.42
N LEU A 899 -51.56 1.16 20.58
CA LEU A 899 -50.37 1.13 19.72
C LEU A 899 -49.29 2.13 20.21
N PRO A 900 -48.01 1.75 20.24
CA PRO A 900 -46.93 2.62 20.70
C PRO A 900 -46.78 3.86 19.80
N LYS A 901 -46.28 4.97 20.36
CA LYS A 901 -46.06 6.22 19.61
C LYS A 901 -44.95 6.06 18.56
N PRO A 902 -45.11 6.62 17.34
CA PRO A 902 -44.13 6.46 16.28
C PRO A 902 -42.93 7.37 16.52
N ARG A 903 -41.70 6.83 16.47
CA ARG A 903 -40.50 7.66 16.41
C ARG A 903 -40.40 8.31 15.03
N LEU A 904 -40.76 9.59 14.93
CA LEU A 904 -40.60 10.38 13.71
C LEU A 904 -39.14 10.82 13.51
N PHE A 905 -38.75 10.95 12.24
CA PHE A 905 -37.47 11.51 11.79
C PHE A 905 -37.63 12.16 10.41
N THR A 906 -36.69 13.04 10.07
CA THR A 906 -36.61 13.75 8.79
C THR A 906 -36.02 12.85 7.69
N VAL A 907 -36.50 13.04 6.46
CA VAL A 907 -35.93 12.40 5.25
C VAL A 907 -34.96 13.37 4.60
N GLY A 908 -33.67 13.02 4.62
CA GLY A 908 -32.61 13.96 4.28
C GLY A 908 -32.54 15.14 5.27
N ARG A 909 -31.92 16.24 4.86
CA ARG A 909 -31.79 17.46 5.68
C ARG A 909 -32.27 18.70 4.92
N LEU A 910 -32.37 19.80 5.65
CA LEU A 910 -32.54 21.15 5.15
C LEU A 910 -31.96 22.12 6.18
N ASP A 911 -31.15 23.09 5.73
CA ASP A 911 -30.34 23.93 6.63
C ASP A 911 -31.21 24.76 7.59
N VAL A 912 -30.61 25.20 8.70
CA VAL A 912 -31.30 25.99 9.74
C VAL A 912 -31.89 27.28 9.16
N ALA A 913 -31.12 27.98 8.31
CA ALA A 913 -31.53 29.20 7.62
C ALA A 913 -32.48 28.97 6.42
N THR A 914 -32.74 27.72 6.04
CA THR A 914 -33.45 27.34 4.81
C THR A 914 -34.86 26.83 5.12
N THR A 915 -35.83 27.25 4.30
CA THR A 915 -37.28 27.01 4.50
C THR A 915 -37.86 26.03 3.49
N GLY A 916 -39.12 25.64 3.68
CA GLY A 916 -39.86 24.86 2.67
C GLY A 916 -39.86 23.35 2.92
N LEU A 917 -40.01 22.61 1.83
CA LEU A 917 -40.37 21.19 1.85
C LEU A 917 -39.33 20.30 2.54
N ILE A 918 -39.76 19.64 3.63
CA ILE A 918 -39.08 18.48 4.19
C ILE A 918 -40.09 17.37 4.46
N ILE A 919 -39.69 16.12 4.24
CA ILE A 919 -40.54 14.95 4.52
C ILE A 919 -40.20 14.41 5.91
N VAL A 920 -41.22 14.02 6.67
CA VAL A 920 -41.09 13.46 8.03
C VAL A 920 -41.87 12.14 8.10
N THR A 921 -41.28 11.12 8.70
CA THR A 921 -41.84 9.76 8.72
C THR A 921 -41.29 8.93 9.90
N ASN A 922 -41.92 7.79 10.18
CA ASN A 922 -41.33 6.69 10.96
C ASN A 922 -40.81 5.54 10.09
N ASP A 923 -40.87 5.66 8.76
CA ASP A 923 -40.52 4.60 7.83
C ASP A 923 -39.07 4.69 7.34
N GLY A 924 -38.20 3.92 7.99
CA GLY A 924 -36.75 3.97 7.72
C GLY A 924 -36.35 3.50 6.33
N ASP A 925 -37.14 2.64 5.68
CA ASP A 925 -36.80 2.10 4.36
C ASP A 925 -37.26 3.03 3.23
N PHE A 926 -38.43 3.67 3.37
CA PHE A 926 -38.86 4.82 2.56
C PHE A 926 -37.89 5.99 2.67
N ALA A 927 -37.50 6.35 3.90
CA ALA A 927 -36.57 7.45 4.15
C ALA A 927 -35.21 7.17 3.52
N GLN A 928 -34.66 5.96 3.73
CA GLN A 928 -33.41 5.52 3.10
C GLN A 928 -33.52 5.59 1.57
N LYS A 929 -34.61 5.11 0.95
CA LYS A 929 -34.78 5.18 -0.51
C LYS A 929 -34.76 6.62 -1.02
N ILE A 930 -35.56 7.51 -0.44
CA ILE A 930 -35.69 8.91 -0.93
C ILE A 930 -34.41 9.72 -0.69
N SER A 931 -33.63 9.43 0.35
CA SER A 931 -32.36 10.11 0.61
C SER A 931 -31.16 9.53 -0.15
N HIS A 932 -31.27 8.34 -0.76
CA HIS A 932 -30.14 7.69 -1.42
C HIS A 932 -29.87 8.29 -2.82
N PRO A 933 -28.61 8.60 -3.20
CA PRO A 933 -28.29 9.18 -4.50
C PRO A 933 -28.84 8.38 -5.70
N SER A 934 -28.80 7.03 -5.62
CA SER A 934 -29.29 6.15 -6.69
C SER A 934 -30.80 6.23 -6.98
N SER A 935 -31.58 6.95 -6.18
CA SER A 935 -32.99 7.23 -6.48
C SER A 935 -33.18 8.42 -7.43
N ASN A 936 -32.11 9.18 -7.70
CA ASN A 936 -32.03 10.29 -8.64
C ASN A 936 -33.15 11.35 -8.49
N LEU A 937 -33.63 11.59 -7.27
CA LEU A 937 -34.75 12.48 -7.00
C LEU A 937 -34.31 13.95 -6.98
N THR A 938 -34.63 14.65 -8.07
CA THR A 938 -34.45 16.10 -8.25
C THR A 938 -35.09 16.91 -7.12
N LYS A 939 -34.39 17.95 -6.66
CA LYS A 939 -34.80 18.82 -5.55
C LYS A 939 -34.78 20.26 -6.06
N GLU A 940 -35.95 20.89 -6.13
CA GLU A 940 -36.09 22.26 -6.64
C GLU A 940 -36.05 23.25 -5.50
N TYR A 941 -35.15 24.23 -5.62
CA TYR A 941 -34.96 25.33 -4.69
C TYR A 941 -35.25 26.65 -5.39
N ILE A 942 -35.79 27.60 -4.63
CA ILE A 942 -35.84 29.02 -5.01
C ILE A 942 -34.89 29.76 -4.07
N ALA A 943 -33.84 30.33 -4.63
CA ALA A 943 -32.87 31.19 -3.96
C ALA A 943 -33.22 32.65 -4.25
N THR A 944 -33.71 33.38 -3.25
CA THR A 944 -33.75 34.84 -3.29
C THR A 944 -32.36 35.34 -2.97
N VAL A 945 -31.82 36.22 -3.82
CA VAL A 945 -30.46 36.76 -3.68
C VAL A 945 -30.49 38.26 -3.38
N ASP A 946 -29.41 38.76 -2.78
CA ASP A 946 -29.13 40.19 -2.69
C ASP A 946 -28.31 40.64 -3.92
N GLY A 947 -28.50 41.90 -4.35
CA GLY A 947 -27.88 42.44 -5.57
C GLY A 947 -28.62 42.10 -6.88
N SER A 948 -27.95 42.29 -8.02
CA SER A 948 -28.46 42.04 -9.37
C SER A 948 -27.95 40.72 -9.96
N VAL A 949 -28.80 40.04 -10.74
CA VAL A 949 -28.44 38.76 -11.40
C VAL A 949 -28.20 39.00 -12.88
N HIS A 950 -26.96 38.82 -13.31
CA HIS A 950 -26.54 38.94 -14.71
C HIS A 950 -26.35 37.56 -15.35
N LYS A 951 -26.35 37.49 -16.69
CA LYS A 951 -26.21 36.23 -17.46
C LYS A 951 -24.98 35.41 -17.02
N GLN A 952 -23.85 36.08 -16.74
CA GLN A 952 -22.64 35.40 -16.27
C GLN A 952 -22.85 34.65 -14.95
N HIS A 953 -23.61 35.20 -14.01
CA HIS A 953 -23.87 34.52 -12.73
C HIS A 953 -24.66 33.22 -12.97
N LEU A 954 -25.64 33.23 -13.88
CA LEU A 954 -26.41 32.03 -14.24
C LEU A 954 -25.53 30.97 -14.91
N ILE A 955 -24.58 31.37 -15.75
CA ILE A 955 -23.59 30.47 -16.38
C ILE A 955 -22.73 29.82 -15.30
N THR A 956 -22.10 30.59 -14.41
CA THR A 956 -21.22 30.05 -13.37
C THR A 956 -21.94 29.18 -12.33
N ILE A 957 -23.21 29.44 -12.01
CA ILE A 957 -24.04 28.50 -11.23
C ILE A 957 -24.25 27.19 -12.02
N SER A 958 -24.45 27.26 -13.34
CA SER A 958 -24.72 26.10 -14.21
C SER A 958 -23.48 25.24 -14.46
N GLU A 959 -22.28 25.82 -14.48
CA GLU A 959 -20.99 25.10 -14.58
C GLU A 959 -20.71 24.21 -13.36
N GLY A 960 -21.39 24.48 -12.25
CA GLY A 960 -21.28 23.76 -10.99
C GLY A 960 -20.09 24.17 -10.14
N THR A 961 -20.04 23.67 -8.90
CA THR A 961 -18.95 23.97 -7.96
C THR A 961 -18.58 22.74 -7.13
N ILE A 962 -17.43 22.77 -6.45
CA ILE A 962 -16.99 21.67 -5.59
C ILE A 962 -17.56 21.87 -4.17
N VAL A 963 -18.38 20.93 -3.71
CA VAL A 963 -18.99 20.92 -2.37
C VAL A 963 -18.61 19.61 -1.67
N ASP A 964 -18.00 19.72 -0.48
CA ASP A 964 -17.48 18.57 0.28
C ASP A 964 -16.63 17.61 -0.58
N GLY A 965 -15.76 18.18 -1.43
CA GLY A 965 -14.84 17.43 -2.30
C GLY A 965 -15.44 16.86 -3.59
N VAL A 966 -16.74 17.08 -3.88
CA VAL A 966 -17.40 16.56 -5.09
C VAL A 966 -17.97 17.71 -5.93
N ARG A 967 -17.75 17.64 -7.26
CA ARG A 967 -18.33 18.61 -8.21
C ARG A 967 -19.85 18.42 -8.30
N CYS A 968 -20.59 19.35 -7.71
CA CYS A 968 -22.05 19.43 -7.79
C CYS A 968 -22.43 20.31 -8.98
N VAL A 969 -23.18 19.77 -9.93
CA VAL A 969 -23.69 20.48 -11.11
C VAL A 969 -25.23 20.48 -11.05
N PRO A 970 -25.90 21.64 -11.12
CA PRO A 970 -27.36 21.70 -11.14
C PRO A 970 -27.93 21.28 -12.50
N GLU A 971 -29.11 20.66 -12.48
CA GLU A 971 -29.88 20.25 -13.67
C GLU A 971 -30.50 21.46 -14.39
N VAL A 972 -30.90 22.47 -13.61
CA VAL A 972 -31.58 23.69 -14.09
C VAL A 972 -31.13 24.87 -13.25
N VAL A 973 -30.79 25.98 -13.92
CA VAL A 973 -30.59 27.30 -13.33
C VAL A 973 -31.39 28.31 -14.15
N GLU A 974 -32.35 28.98 -13.52
CA GLU A 974 -33.31 29.86 -14.22
C GLU A 974 -33.60 31.10 -13.36
N LEU A 975 -33.47 32.31 -13.94
CA LEU A 975 -33.89 33.54 -13.30
C LEU A 975 -35.42 33.66 -13.40
N LEU A 976 -36.11 33.65 -12.26
CA LEU A 976 -37.57 33.77 -12.22
C LEU A 976 -38.01 35.22 -12.46
N PRO A 977 -39.20 35.43 -13.08
CA PRO A 977 -39.78 36.76 -13.20
C PRO A 977 -39.87 37.51 -11.87
N GLN A 978 -39.60 38.82 -11.94
CA GLN A 978 -39.80 39.75 -10.84
C GLN A 978 -41.31 39.82 -10.52
N GLN A 979 -41.64 39.97 -9.24
CA GLN A 979 -43.01 40.18 -8.78
C GLN A 979 -43.09 41.54 -8.07
N PRO A 980 -44.19 42.31 -8.22
CA PRO A 980 -44.31 43.64 -7.62
C PRO A 980 -44.03 43.65 -6.11
N ASP A 981 -44.49 42.59 -5.44
CA ASP A 981 -44.41 42.40 -3.98
C ASP A 981 -43.04 41.89 -3.49
N ILE A 982 -42.10 41.58 -4.40
CA ILE A 982 -40.80 40.99 -4.08
C ILE A 982 -39.69 41.70 -4.88
N PRO A 983 -39.02 42.72 -4.30
CA PRO A 983 -38.04 43.53 -5.02
C PRO A 983 -36.71 42.81 -5.32
N ARG A 984 -36.43 41.68 -4.64
CA ARG A 984 -35.19 40.91 -4.81
C ARG A 984 -35.28 39.87 -5.95
N PRO A 985 -34.25 39.73 -6.80
CA PRO A 985 -34.19 38.65 -7.78
C PRO A 985 -34.26 37.25 -7.15
N ARG A 986 -34.76 36.29 -7.92
CA ARG A 986 -34.94 34.90 -7.47
C ARG A 986 -34.46 33.92 -8.54
N ILE A 987 -33.57 33.03 -8.16
CA ILE A 987 -33.03 31.99 -9.03
C ILE A 987 -33.68 30.65 -8.64
N ARG A 988 -34.28 29.98 -9.62
CA ARG A 988 -34.72 28.58 -9.52
C ARG A 988 -33.52 27.69 -9.81
N ILE A 989 -33.20 26.78 -8.88
CA ILE A 989 -32.06 25.86 -8.97
C ILE A 989 -32.56 24.45 -8.70
N VAL A 990 -32.23 23.49 -9.56
CA VAL A 990 -32.59 22.07 -9.40
C VAL A 990 -31.33 21.24 -9.23
N VAL A 991 -31.26 20.44 -8.17
CA VAL A 991 -30.12 19.56 -7.85
C VAL A 991 -30.54 18.13 -7.56
N HIS A 992 -29.69 17.16 -7.90
CA HIS A 992 -29.97 15.73 -7.69
C HIS A 992 -29.61 15.26 -6.29
N GLU A 993 -28.48 15.70 -5.72
CA GLU A 993 -27.98 15.14 -4.47
C GLU A 993 -28.65 15.76 -3.24
N GLY A 994 -28.54 17.08 -3.05
CA GLY A 994 -29.04 17.77 -1.87
C GLY A 994 -28.07 17.71 -0.69
N ARG A 995 -26.79 17.99 -0.94
CA ARG A 995 -25.71 18.04 0.05
C ARG A 995 -25.89 19.17 1.07
N ASN A 996 -25.00 19.21 2.06
CA ASN A 996 -24.94 20.32 2.99
C ASN A 996 -24.63 21.62 2.26
N HIS A 997 -25.47 22.65 2.40
CA HIS A 997 -25.26 23.98 1.80
C HIS A 997 -25.09 24.03 0.27
N GLU A 998 -25.33 22.94 -0.47
CA GLU A 998 -25.04 22.79 -1.92
C GLU A 998 -25.47 24.01 -2.76
N VAL A 999 -26.73 24.40 -2.65
CA VAL A 999 -27.33 25.50 -3.42
C VAL A 999 -26.82 26.88 -2.96
N ARG A 1000 -26.27 26.99 -1.73
CA ARG A 1000 -25.63 28.23 -1.25
C ARG A 1000 -24.22 28.38 -1.81
N GLU A 1001 -23.43 27.31 -1.80
CA GLU A 1001 -22.08 27.31 -2.38
C GLU A 1001 -22.14 27.49 -3.90
N LEU A 1002 -23.12 26.89 -4.60
CA LEU A 1002 -23.38 27.12 -6.02
C LEU A 1002 -23.62 28.61 -6.34
N VAL A 1003 -24.49 29.30 -5.58
CA VAL A 1003 -24.77 30.73 -5.80
C VAL A 1003 -23.58 31.61 -5.40
N LYS A 1004 -22.89 31.27 -4.31
CA LYS A 1004 -21.69 31.95 -3.81
C LYS A 1004 -20.50 31.84 -4.76
N SER A 1005 -20.34 30.72 -5.46
CA SER A 1005 -19.29 30.55 -6.49
C SER A 1005 -19.47 31.47 -7.70
N ALA A 1006 -20.68 31.96 -7.93
CA ALA A 1006 -20.99 33.01 -8.91
C ALA A 1006 -20.99 34.44 -8.33
N GLY A 1007 -20.42 34.64 -7.13
CA GLY A 1007 -20.29 35.95 -6.48
C GLY A 1007 -21.56 36.52 -5.86
N LEU A 1008 -22.63 35.74 -5.73
CA LEU A 1008 -23.93 36.18 -5.21
C LEU A 1008 -24.20 35.71 -3.77
N GLU A 1009 -24.91 36.51 -2.98
CA GLU A 1009 -25.32 36.15 -1.61
C GLU A 1009 -26.79 35.70 -1.55
N VAL A 1010 -27.06 34.61 -0.80
CA VAL A 1010 -28.40 33.99 -0.69
C VAL A 1010 -29.17 34.51 0.52
N HIS A 1011 -29.85 35.64 0.32
CA HIS A 1011 -30.80 36.27 1.25
C HIS A 1011 -31.77 35.26 1.91
N ALA A 1012 -32.43 34.47 1.06
CA ALA A 1012 -33.39 33.46 1.50
C ALA A 1012 -33.38 32.26 0.56
N LEU A 1013 -33.60 31.06 1.12
CA LEU A 1013 -33.63 29.81 0.37
C LEU A 1013 -34.88 29.02 0.77
N LYS A 1014 -35.64 28.54 -0.22
CA LYS A 1014 -36.85 27.73 -0.02
C LYS A 1014 -36.83 26.49 -0.93
N ARG A 1015 -36.85 25.28 -0.38
CA ARG A 1015 -37.07 24.06 -1.17
C ARG A 1015 -38.56 23.92 -1.48
N VAL A 1016 -38.91 23.77 -2.75
CA VAL A 1016 -40.32 23.76 -3.23
C VAL A 1016 -40.75 22.44 -3.87
N ARG A 1017 -39.83 21.56 -4.29
CA ARG A 1017 -40.16 20.24 -4.87
C ARG A 1017 -39.11 19.19 -4.48
N ILE A 1018 -39.56 17.95 -4.31
CA ILE A 1018 -38.72 16.74 -4.24
C ILE A 1018 -39.35 15.71 -5.18
N GLY A 1019 -38.60 15.25 -6.19
CA GLY A 1019 -39.13 14.41 -7.27
C GLY A 1019 -40.31 15.09 -7.98
N GLY A 1020 -41.43 14.37 -8.09
CA GLY A 1020 -42.70 14.93 -8.60
C GLY A 1020 -43.55 15.65 -7.54
N PHE A 1021 -43.22 15.57 -6.25
CA PHE A 1021 -44.04 16.19 -5.19
C PHE A 1021 -43.63 17.64 -4.93
N ARG A 1022 -44.51 18.58 -5.28
CA ARG A 1022 -44.37 20.03 -5.00
C ARG A 1022 -45.02 20.39 -3.67
N LEU A 1023 -44.43 21.33 -2.94
CA LEU A 1023 -45.00 21.93 -1.73
C LEU A 1023 -46.29 22.70 -2.10
N PRO A 1024 -47.43 22.44 -1.42
CA PRO A 1024 -48.64 23.23 -1.63
C PRO A 1024 -48.43 24.70 -1.24
N THR A 1025 -49.07 25.62 -1.98
CA THR A 1025 -48.91 27.08 -1.82
C THR A 1025 -49.67 27.62 -0.61
N ASP A 1026 -50.76 26.96 -0.24
CA ASP A 1026 -51.62 27.20 0.93
C ASP A 1026 -51.01 26.69 2.25
N LEU A 1027 -50.02 25.79 2.20
CA LEU A 1027 -49.44 25.19 3.40
C LEU A 1027 -48.54 26.19 4.15
N ALA A 1028 -49.10 26.86 5.15
CA ALA A 1028 -48.40 27.83 6.00
C ALA A 1028 -47.11 27.28 6.66
N LEU A 1029 -46.17 28.17 6.99
CA LEU A 1029 -44.92 27.81 7.65
C LEU A 1029 -45.18 27.10 9.00
N GLY A 1030 -44.44 26.03 9.25
CA GLY A 1030 -44.58 25.19 10.44
C GLY A 1030 -45.76 24.20 10.40
N LYS A 1031 -46.64 24.28 9.39
CA LYS A 1031 -47.75 23.33 9.20
C LYS A 1031 -47.34 22.16 8.31
N HIS A 1032 -47.97 21.01 8.55
CA HIS A 1032 -47.72 19.74 7.88
C HIS A 1032 -49.00 19.18 7.25
N ILE A 1033 -48.86 18.38 6.18
CA ILE A 1033 -49.93 17.53 5.64
C ILE A 1033 -49.49 16.07 5.57
N GLN A 1034 -50.44 15.15 5.78
CA GLN A 1034 -50.20 13.72 5.58
C GLN A 1034 -50.21 13.39 4.09
N LEU A 1035 -49.25 12.58 3.64
CA LEU A 1035 -49.08 12.22 2.24
C LEU A 1035 -50.02 11.09 1.84
N LYS A 1036 -50.91 11.38 0.89
CA LYS A 1036 -51.78 10.39 0.24
C LYS A 1036 -50.95 9.48 -0.69
N PRO A 1037 -51.39 8.25 -1.03
CA PRO A 1037 -50.62 7.32 -1.86
C PRO A 1037 -50.16 7.86 -3.22
N ALA A 1038 -50.91 8.78 -3.84
CA ALA A 1038 -50.49 9.48 -5.06
C ALA A 1038 -49.22 10.32 -4.84
N ASN A 1039 -49.11 11.02 -3.70
CA ASN A 1039 -47.96 11.83 -3.33
C ASN A 1039 -46.73 10.96 -3.05
N LEU A 1040 -46.93 9.76 -2.47
CA LEU A 1040 -45.87 8.78 -2.26
C LEU A 1040 -45.32 8.26 -3.60
N ARG A 1041 -46.20 7.98 -4.59
CA ARG A 1041 -45.78 7.64 -5.96
C ARG A 1041 -45.00 8.77 -6.63
N ALA A 1042 -45.41 10.03 -6.44
CA ALA A 1042 -44.68 11.20 -6.92
C ALA A 1042 -43.29 11.40 -6.28
N LEU A 1043 -43.06 10.82 -5.08
CA LEU A 1043 -41.75 10.73 -4.42
C LEU A 1043 -40.96 9.46 -4.81
N GLY A 1044 -41.37 8.73 -5.84
CA GLY A 1044 -40.72 7.49 -6.27
C GLY A 1044 -40.96 6.28 -5.36
N TRP A 1045 -41.89 6.38 -4.41
CA TRP A 1045 -42.29 5.26 -3.55
C TRP A 1045 -43.41 4.44 -4.20
N LYS A 1046 -43.09 3.18 -4.55
CA LYS A 1046 -44.10 2.16 -4.81
C LYS A 1046 -44.56 1.62 -3.46
N SER A 1047 -45.65 2.17 -2.96
CA SER A 1047 -46.43 1.61 -1.85
C SER A 1047 -47.24 0.40 -2.32
#